data_AF-A0AAJ3H8T3-F1
#
_entry.id   AF-A0AAJ3H8T3-F1
#
_cell.length_a   1.000
_cell.length_b   1.000
_cell.length_c   1.000
_cell.angle_alpha   90.00
_cell.angle_beta   90.00
_cell.angle_gamma   90.00
#
_symmetry.space_group_name_H-M   'P 1'
#
loop_
_entity.id
_entity.type
_entity.pdbx_description
1 polymer ?
#
loop_
_entity_poly.entity_id
_entity_poly.type
_entity_poly.pdbx_seq_one_letter_code
_entity_poly.pdbx_strand_id
1 'polypeptide(L)'
;MQSVTEVEDPAADAPPPDAPKALKAALADRKNWQTLAQQLTDVATVVGPNPPFLAVQSALRSRLMDLAPSSSYPPHSANAVSLANFLKANGLPEPTTHDELLTLARASLARSHPHPWGNLGGALSWPLPLSTHQQSELLTAAREHVGSFQQASQQRGLLEFLNSNLLLSADTSSDPVKALEALIGSPRGQALGEALQNKLESISTDSSVNDHVLAAINLDLDQASITQPRRNKVAGFDLSHKQYWGKPTSAIVAGLHQHLIDTGKTSPAHASLGTHLLLMRAAPQLLIKDIPDSVVYGSQAWANLCIAAAAVEAKSPGSVANMCFAKVMIAADSSGPAPESAQTAALLDWAVVNGVLEAKDDRLYEKADIDTAMDAFNYQLGKLKHASGLLDAPVPSRKQMALDALKEKFGEDVPFEEKVLLKPNKTANKMIPPRGPYSMLDLTMQGEKITASDWTLKPGTHGVNLDAFAAFTKDPGVNVPVTFDNAISQTISDYKTVKKYSILNALANLPPEDKENLRLGKLNFYQEKSYRVSWTPFAGKTLFHTSKKILVTTKHQNKPSTYEFDTEKGSIRKVSNTLITRQDQKIANEVTRIEEFSTFDSKRDYIKQENPREGFNPNLFKNFRADYLADSIVEGLDLDAIRHQAAGTTPDEHRRAVADTIGNFFLDLIPLRSAIVNLSNGNYKDGFSDLAFDAFGFLTAGAGVAAKVGKTLSTASSAASKALKLSKIFGVTALSELNPLSGLGDLAVGAGKLAISGANAGTQGLKTLKGTANSRELVAAGNRYEAAATGSFQMGEQTVEGSAVQIKGKWYAFDAQKHQPYGSPLQAFSSADTLEPSPNAYASSSRNNHRFNPINTVNRPPRIRTPLPDGQYVESLKGRLEVDHFKPDTRQATLDKFRVEMEEYYDAIKEGGLPPRPVIPNVPVPIPAAALLTEALKASNGVVFGESHSQMASFKLLYDNVGTLKSQGVKKVYFEGYIDMPGGAKDDGIGMLGKSGVPRTNPSLAQLKQKLEVNGIELLPIDHYYLTRHKHDKSRSTTQSGVNSEQRLKEFNYYAAETILANSGTEKWVALVGSAHMNTSEGVPGLAELTEGIGIGVFDNKNMTYSNIGLKAKNPAPDPNRTLQPNDIPGDLRIYVKP
;
A
#
# COMPACT_ATOMS: atom_id res chain seq x y z
N MET A 1 62.10 34.70 -33.50
CA MET A 1 61.21 33.66 -34.06
C MET A 1 61.17 32.52 -33.06
N GLN A 2 60.20 32.55 -32.14
CA GLN A 2 59.93 31.46 -31.20
C GLN A 2 58.87 30.55 -31.83
N SER A 3 59.22 29.28 -31.98
CA SER A 3 58.35 28.20 -32.46
C SER A 3 57.33 27.84 -31.40
N VAL A 4 56.06 28.01 -31.73
CA VAL A 4 54.91 27.53 -30.96
C VAL A 4 54.86 26.01 -31.09
N THR A 5 55.07 25.29 -30.00
CA THR A 5 54.71 23.88 -29.88
C THR A 5 53.24 23.80 -29.49
N GLU A 6 52.41 23.34 -30.44
CA GLU A 6 51.04 22.86 -30.21
C GLU A 6 51.06 21.80 -29.10
N VAL A 7 50.21 22.00 -28.10
CA VAL A 7 49.86 20.98 -27.11
C VAL A 7 48.64 20.25 -27.68
N GLU A 8 48.80 18.98 -28.03
CA GLU A 8 47.69 18.10 -28.44
C GLU A 8 46.68 17.92 -27.30
N ASP A 9 45.40 18.08 -27.64
CA ASP A 9 44.23 17.87 -26.77
C ASP A 9 43.99 16.36 -26.52
N PRO A 10 44.08 15.85 -25.28
CA PRO A 10 43.93 14.42 -25.00
C PRO A 10 42.48 13.89 -25.06
N ALA A 11 41.49 14.73 -25.40
CA ALA A 11 40.07 14.34 -25.40
C ALA A 11 39.55 13.78 -26.74
N ALA A 12 40.39 13.64 -27.77
CA ALA A 12 39.91 13.42 -29.15
C ALA A 12 39.70 11.96 -29.60
N ASP A 13 40.07 10.91 -28.85
CA ASP A 13 40.17 9.55 -29.43
C ASP A 13 39.55 8.40 -28.60
N ALA A 14 38.33 8.58 -28.09
CA ALA A 14 37.50 7.44 -27.71
C ALA A 14 36.70 6.95 -28.95
N PRO A 15 36.79 5.66 -29.35
CA PRO A 15 35.98 5.14 -30.45
C PRO A 15 34.49 5.35 -30.13
N PRO A 16 33.65 5.61 -31.15
CA PRO A 16 32.23 5.84 -30.94
C PRO A 16 31.58 4.65 -30.21
N PRO A 17 30.59 4.90 -29.34
CA PRO A 17 29.88 3.85 -28.60
C PRO A 17 29.32 2.77 -29.53
N ASP A 18 29.59 1.49 -29.24
CA ASP A 18 29.03 0.34 -29.97
C ASP A 18 27.76 -0.15 -29.26
N ALA A 19 26.61 0.32 -29.74
CA ALA A 19 25.31 0.07 -29.10
C ALA A 19 24.91 -1.42 -29.03
N PRO A 20 25.14 -2.26 -30.08
CA PRO A 20 24.95 -3.70 -30.00
C PRO A 20 25.82 -4.38 -28.93
N LYS A 21 27.11 -4.01 -28.84
CA LYS A 21 28.03 -4.56 -27.84
C LYS A 21 27.63 -4.15 -26.43
N ALA A 22 27.22 -2.90 -26.23
CA ALA A 22 26.74 -2.40 -24.94
C ALA A 22 25.46 -3.11 -24.48
N LEU A 23 24.50 -3.32 -25.39
CA LEU A 23 23.29 -4.10 -25.09
C LEU A 23 23.64 -5.54 -24.66
N LYS A 24 24.53 -6.21 -25.39
CA LYS A 24 24.97 -7.57 -25.07
C LYS A 24 25.59 -7.64 -23.67
N ALA A 25 26.41 -6.66 -23.30
CA ALA A 25 26.99 -6.57 -21.96
C ALA A 25 25.92 -6.34 -20.88
N ALA A 26 24.98 -5.42 -21.11
CA ALA A 26 23.90 -5.15 -20.17
C ALA A 26 22.96 -6.35 -19.95
N LEU A 27 22.67 -7.11 -21.01
CA LEU A 27 21.89 -8.37 -20.92
C LEU A 27 22.66 -9.45 -20.14
N ALA A 28 23.97 -9.54 -20.33
CA ALA A 28 24.81 -10.45 -19.57
C ALA A 28 24.86 -10.06 -18.07
N ASP A 29 25.00 -8.76 -17.77
CA ASP A 29 24.95 -8.25 -16.39
C ASP A 29 23.59 -8.54 -15.73
N ARG A 30 22.50 -8.32 -16.46
CA ARG A 30 21.14 -8.67 -16.02
C ARG A 30 21.05 -10.15 -15.65
N LYS A 31 21.60 -11.05 -16.47
CA LYS A 31 21.67 -12.49 -16.18
C LYS A 31 22.49 -12.78 -14.92
N ASN A 32 23.61 -12.09 -14.71
CA ASN A 32 24.39 -12.21 -13.47
C ASN A 32 23.56 -11.84 -12.23
N TRP A 33 22.76 -10.77 -12.30
CA TRP A 33 21.85 -10.38 -11.21
C TRP A 33 20.75 -11.42 -10.92
N GLN A 34 20.22 -12.07 -11.96
CA GLN A 34 19.26 -13.18 -11.81
C GLN A 34 19.93 -14.38 -11.12
N THR A 35 21.12 -14.76 -11.57
CA THR A 35 21.90 -15.85 -10.98
C THR A 35 22.21 -15.55 -9.51
N LEU A 36 22.66 -14.32 -9.19
CA LEU A 36 22.92 -13.91 -7.81
C LEU A 36 21.66 -14.06 -6.94
N ALA A 37 20.50 -13.59 -7.41
CA ALA A 37 19.26 -13.70 -6.66
C ALA A 37 18.86 -15.15 -6.36
N GLN A 38 18.98 -16.03 -7.36
CA GLN A 38 18.73 -17.45 -7.19
C GLN A 38 19.69 -18.07 -6.17
N GLN A 39 20.98 -17.83 -6.32
CA GLN A 39 22.00 -18.40 -5.45
C GLN A 39 21.89 -17.90 -4.01
N LEU A 40 21.53 -16.63 -3.77
CA LEU A 40 21.26 -16.11 -2.42
C LEU A 40 20.01 -16.74 -1.79
N THR A 41 18.98 -17.02 -2.59
CA THR A 41 17.76 -17.72 -2.12
C THR A 41 18.07 -19.17 -1.76
N ASP A 42 18.87 -19.86 -2.58
CA ASP A 42 19.35 -21.21 -2.30
C ASP A 42 20.17 -21.23 -1.01
N VAL A 43 21.09 -20.27 -0.82
CA VAL A 43 21.88 -20.14 0.41
C VAL A 43 20.98 -19.95 1.62
N ALA A 44 19.99 -19.04 1.55
CA ALA A 44 19.03 -18.82 2.63
C ALA A 44 18.28 -20.12 3.01
N THR A 45 17.88 -20.89 2.00
CA THR A 45 17.20 -22.18 2.19
C THR A 45 18.11 -23.21 2.87
N VAL A 46 19.38 -23.29 2.46
CA VAL A 46 20.36 -24.25 3.00
C VAL A 46 20.75 -23.93 4.44
N VAL A 47 20.97 -22.65 4.78
CA VAL A 47 21.41 -22.26 6.12
C VAL A 47 20.28 -22.25 7.15
N GLY A 48 19.01 -22.25 6.70
CA GLY A 48 17.83 -22.25 7.56
C GLY A 48 17.51 -20.89 8.19
N PRO A 49 16.42 -20.79 8.97
CA PRO A 49 15.86 -19.50 9.40
C PRO A 49 16.66 -18.76 10.48
N ASN A 50 17.48 -19.47 11.28
CA ASN A 50 18.31 -18.88 12.34
C ASN A 50 19.78 -19.33 12.23
N PRO A 51 20.48 -18.96 11.14
CA PRO A 51 21.82 -19.46 10.89
C PRO A 51 22.86 -18.71 11.74
N PRO A 52 23.92 -19.38 12.23
CA PRO A 52 25.08 -18.70 12.78
C PRO A 52 25.73 -17.79 11.74
N PHE A 53 26.23 -16.62 12.14
CA PHE A 53 26.93 -15.68 11.25
C PHE A 53 28.03 -16.35 10.39
N LEU A 54 28.83 -17.21 11.02
CA LEU A 54 29.90 -17.93 10.33
C LEU A 54 29.38 -18.91 9.27
N ALA A 55 28.20 -19.49 9.45
CA ALA A 55 27.58 -20.39 8.47
C ALA A 55 27.17 -19.61 7.22
N VAL A 56 26.58 -18.42 7.38
CA VAL A 56 26.23 -17.52 6.27
C VAL A 56 27.49 -17.09 5.52
N GLN A 57 28.51 -16.64 6.23
CA GLN A 57 29.76 -16.18 5.63
C GLN A 57 30.49 -17.32 4.89
N SER A 58 30.53 -18.52 5.46
CA SER A 58 31.09 -19.69 4.80
C SER A 58 30.33 -20.03 3.53
N ALA A 59 29.00 -20.03 3.56
CA ALA A 59 28.16 -20.33 2.41
C ALA A 59 28.37 -19.33 1.27
N LEU A 60 28.47 -18.02 1.56
CA LEU A 60 28.74 -16.99 0.55
C LEU A 60 30.12 -17.12 -0.09
N ARG A 61 31.12 -17.59 0.66
CA ARG A 61 32.49 -17.78 0.16
C ARG A 61 32.64 -19.06 -0.65
N SER A 62 31.93 -20.13 -0.28
CA SER A 62 32.02 -21.44 -0.95
C SER A 62 31.11 -21.55 -2.17
N ARG A 63 29.96 -20.87 -2.17
CA ARG A 63 29.01 -20.94 -3.28
C ARG A 63 29.51 -20.09 -4.45
N LEU A 64 29.72 -20.74 -5.59
CA LEU A 64 30.08 -20.09 -6.85
C LEU A 64 28.83 -19.76 -7.67
N MET A 65 28.90 -18.66 -8.40
CA MET A 65 27.97 -18.30 -9.46
C MET A 65 28.71 -18.18 -10.79
N ASP A 66 28.13 -18.74 -11.85
CA ASP A 66 28.64 -18.58 -13.20
C ASP A 66 28.40 -17.16 -13.70
N LEU A 67 29.42 -16.58 -14.32
CA LEU A 67 29.35 -15.29 -14.97
C LEU A 67 28.86 -15.45 -16.41
N ALA A 68 27.88 -14.64 -16.79
CA ALA A 68 27.37 -14.57 -18.14
C ALA A 68 28.48 -14.11 -19.10
N PRO A 69 28.64 -14.78 -20.27
CA PRO A 69 29.60 -14.34 -21.28
C PRO A 69 29.34 -12.88 -21.69
N SER A 70 30.39 -12.09 -21.83
CA SER A 70 30.33 -10.66 -22.19
C SER A 70 29.79 -9.70 -21.12
N SER A 71 29.60 -10.13 -19.87
CA SER A 71 29.26 -9.22 -18.77
C SER A 71 30.34 -8.17 -18.51
N SER A 72 29.98 -7.03 -17.91
CA SER A 72 30.91 -5.95 -17.56
C SER A 72 31.78 -6.25 -16.33
N TYR A 73 31.61 -7.44 -15.73
CA TYR A 73 32.42 -7.90 -14.61
C TYR A 73 33.92 -7.94 -14.99
N PRO A 74 34.85 -7.54 -14.09
CA PRO A 74 36.26 -7.34 -14.44
C PRO A 74 36.91 -8.53 -15.20
N PRO A 75 37.64 -8.29 -16.30
CA PRO A 75 38.02 -9.30 -17.30
C PRO A 75 39.09 -10.34 -16.86
N HIS A 76 39.48 -10.38 -15.59
CA HIS A 76 40.55 -11.26 -15.08
C HIS A 76 40.05 -12.36 -14.11
N SER A 77 38.73 -12.60 -14.03
CA SER A 77 38.17 -13.67 -13.21
C SER A 77 37.83 -14.92 -14.04
N ALA A 78 37.95 -16.10 -13.43
CA ALA A 78 37.41 -17.34 -13.98
C ALA A 78 35.93 -17.21 -14.36
N ASN A 79 35.42 -18.12 -15.21
CA ASN A 79 34.00 -18.15 -15.64
C ASN A 79 33.00 -18.26 -14.47
N ALA A 80 33.47 -18.49 -13.24
CA ALA A 80 32.68 -18.50 -12.02
C ALA A 80 33.36 -17.67 -10.92
N VAL A 81 32.55 -17.07 -10.05
CA VAL A 81 33.01 -16.25 -8.92
C VAL A 81 32.22 -16.60 -7.67
N SER A 82 32.82 -16.49 -6.48
CA SER A 82 32.06 -16.67 -5.24
C SER A 82 31.05 -15.54 -5.03
N LEU A 83 29.93 -15.83 -4.38
CA LEU A 83 28.91 -14.82 -4.07
C LEU A 83 29.53 -13.65 -3.29
N ALA A 84 30.39 -13.93 -2.31
CA ALA A 84 31.08 -12.89 -1.54
C ALA A 84 31.92 -11.94 -2.43
N ASN A 85 32.67 -12.48 -3.39
CA ASN A 85 33.48 -11.68 -4.29
C ASN A 85 32.62 -10.86 -5.27
N PHE A 86 31.53 -11.45 -5.77
CA PHE A 86 30.59 -10.73 -6.64
C PHE A 86 29.93 -9.56 -5.91
N LEU A 87 29.48 -9.77 -4.66
CA LEU A 87 28.90 -8.72 -3.82
C LEU A 87 29.91 -7.59 -3.58
N LYS A 88 31.13 -7.93 -3.19
CA LYS A 88 32.21 -6.96 -2.96
C LYS A 88 32.55 -6.14 -4.21
N ALA A 89 32.66 -6.79 -5.37
CA ALA A 89 32.97 -6.13 -6.63
C ALA A 89 31.88 -5.14 -7.07
N ASN A 90 30.63 -5.40 -6.69
CA ASN A 90 29.48 -4.54 -6.96
C ASN A 90 29.16 -3.55 -5.82
N GLY A 91 30.02 -3.44 -4.80
CA GLY A 91 29.83 -2.53 -3.67
C GLY A 91 28.64 -2.88 -2.76
N LEU A 92 28.19 -4.14 -2.76
CA LEU A 92 27.07 -4.60 -1.95
C LEU A 92 27.56 -5.14 -0.59
N PRO A 93 26.81 -4.92 0.50
CA PRO A 93 27.15 -5.47 1.81
C PRO A 93 27.03 -7.00 1.81
N GLU A 94 27.94 -7.69 2.50
CA GLU A 94 27.81 -9.13 2.76
C GLU A 94 26.69 -9.36 3.79
N PRO A 95 25.63 -10.13 3.46
CA PRO A 95 24.55 -10.40 4.40
C PRO A 95 25.05 -11.31 5.53
N THR A 96 24.58 -11.02 6.74
CA THR A 96 24.99 -11.66 7.99
C THR A 96 23.88 -12.52 8.60
N THR A 97 22.64 -12.29 8.19
CA THR A 97 21.43 -12.97 8.68
C THR A 97 20.61 -13.57 7.53
N HIS A 98 19.71 -14.50 7.84
CA HIS A 98 18.76 -15.07 6.87
C HIS A 98 17.86 -14.00 6.24
N ASP A 99 17.40 -13.03 7.01
CA ASP A 99 16.55 -11.93 6.50
C ASP A 99 17.34 -11.01 5.56
N GLU A 100 18.62 -10.73 5.85
CA GLU A 100 19.48 -9.96 4.96
C GLU A 100 19.76 -10.71 3.65
N LEU A 101 19.97 -12.03 3.69
CA LEU A 101 20.09 -12.88 2.49
C LEU A 101 18.85 -12.77 1.60
N LEU A 102 17.66 -12.96 2.18
CA LEU A 102 16.40 -12.88 1.42
C LEU A 102 16.11 -11.47 0.93
N THR A 103 16.44 -10.44 1.71
CA THR A 103 16.29 -9.04 1.30
C THR A 103 17.21 -8.71 0.12
N LEU A 104 18.47 -9.15 0.19
CA LEU A 104 19.43 -8.96 -0.89
C LEU A 104 19.03 -9.77 -2.14
N ALA A 105 18.58 -11.01 -1.97
CA ALA A 105 18.06 -11.84 -3.07
C ALA A 105 16.90 -11.14 -3.80
N ARG A 106 15.92 -10.60 -3.05
CA ARG A 106 14.81 -9.82 -3.63
C ARG A 106 15.29 -8.55 -4.32
N ALA A 107 16.25 -7.83 -3.74
CA ALA A 107 16.81 -6.62 -4.34
C ALA A 107 17.59 -6.92 -5.63
N SER A 108 18.39 -7.98 -5.65
CA SER A 108 19.09 -8.48 -6.83
C SER A 108 18.12 -8.92 -7.93
N LEU A 109 17.05 -9.63 -7.56
CA LEU A 109 16.00 -10.03 -8.50
C LEU A 109 15.29 -8.80 -9.07
N ALA A 110 14.93 -7.82 -8.22
CA ALA A 110 14.30 -6.57 -8.63
C ALA A 110 15.17 -5.79 -9.63
N ARG A 111 16.48 -5.70 -9.38
CA ARG A 111 17.45 -5.08 -10.29
C ARG A 111 17.54 -5.78 -11.64
N SER A 112 17.23 -7.07 -11.69
CA SER A 112 17.29 -7.87 -12.91
C SER A 112 15.98 -7.89 -13.73
N HIS A 113 14.88 -7.34 -13.19
CA HIS A 113 13.59 -7.37 -13.86
C HIS A 113 13.50 -6.49 -15.11
N PRO A 114 13.89 -5.20 -15.08
CA PRO A 114 13.76 -4.36 -16.28
C PRO A 114 14.69 -4.85 -17.39
N HIS A 115 14.23 -4.73 -18.63
CA HIS A 115 15.10 -4.87 -19.79
C HIS A 115 16.10 -3.69 -19.82
N PRO A 116 17.33 -3.82 -20.37
CA PRO A 116 18.25 -2.69 -20.50
C PRO A 116 17.66 -1.47 -21.24
N TRP A 117 16.72 -1.70 -22.17
CA TRP A 117 15.93 -0.66 -22.84
C TRP A 117 14.66 -0.23 -22.07
N GLY A 118 14.54 -0.60 -20.80
CA GLY A 118 13.40 -0.28 -19.93
C GLY A 118 12.08 -0.83 -20.48
N ASN A 119 11.12 0.07 -20.70
CA ASN A 119 9.78 -0.24 -21.21
C ASN A 119 9.70 -0.29 -22.76
N LEU A 120 10.83 -0.39 -23.45
CA LEU A 120 10.92 -0.49 -24.92
C LEU A 120 10.34 0.71 -25.70
N GLY A 121 10.11 1.85 -25.03
CA GLY A 121 9.68 3.08 -25.71
C GLY A 121 10.83 3.91 -26.29
N GLY A 122 12.08 3.57 -25.98
CA GLY A 122 13.26 4.29 -26.44
C GLY A 122 13.24 5.76 -26.02
N ALA A 123 13.52 6.66 -26.97
CA ALA A 123 13.54 8.10 -26.75
C ALA A 123 12.19 8.70 -26.29
N LEU A 124 11.07 7.99 -26.49
CA LEU A 124 9.74 8.41 -25.99
C LEU A 124 9.57 8.14 -24.48
N SER A 125 10.46 7.34 -23.91
CA SER A 125 10.48 6.97 -22.50
C SER A 125 11.66 7.57 -21.74
N TRP A 126 12.43 8.46 -22.36
CA TRP A 126 13.43 9.23 -21.64
C TRP A 126 12.77 10.07 -20.54
N PRO A 127 13.50 10.38 -19.47
CA PRO A 127 12.93 11.20 -18.40
C PRO A 127 12.41 12.55 -18.90
N LEU A 128 13.13 13.15 -19.86
CA LEU A 128 12.61 14.19 -20.75
C LEU A 128 12.30 13.54 -22.11
N PRO A 129 11.03 13.27 -22.44
CA PRO A 129 10.66 12.65 -23.71
C PRO A 129 10.82 13.62 -24.88
N LEU A 130 10.87 13.07 -26.10
CA LEU A 130 10.86 13.87 -27.33
C LEU A 130 9.63 14.80 -27.39
N SER A 131 9.84 16.06 -27.75
CA SER A 131 8.74 17.00 -28.04
C SER A 131 7.90 16.54 -29.24
N THR A 132 6.65 17.00 -29.36
CA THR A 132 5.77 16.65 -30.48
C THR A 132 6.43 16.95 -31.84
N HIS A 133 7.17 18.05 -31.94
CA HIS A 133 7.95 18.39 -33.13
C HIS A 133 9.02 17.34 -33.44
N GLN A 134 9.87 17.01 -32.45
CA GLN A 134 10.91 16.00 -32.60
C GLN A 134 10.34 14.61 -32.90
N GLN A 135 9.16 14.26 -32.37
CA GLN A 135 8.46 13.02 -32.71
C GLN A 135 8.04 13.00 -34.19
N SER A 136 7.47 14.09 -34.69
CA SER A 136 7.12 14.23 -36.12
C SER A 136 8.36 14.17 -37.01
N GLU A 137 9.44 14.86 -36.64
CA GLU A 137 10.71 14.81 -37.38
C GLU A 137 11.32 13.41 -37.40
N LEU A 138 11.37 12.74 -36.25
CA LEU A 138 11.88 11.36 -36.14
C LEU A 138 11.09 10.40 -37.02
N LEU A 139 9.75 10.46 -36.98
CA LEU A 139 8.89 9.60 -37.80
C LEU A 139 9.07 9.88 -39.29
N THR A 140 9.19 11.15 -39.67
CA THR A 140 9.41 11.56 -41.07
C THR A 140 10.75 11.04 -41.58
N ALA A 141 11.82 11.26 -40.80
CA ALA A 141 13.15 10.78 -41.13
C ALA A 141 13.23 9.25 -41.23
N ALA A 142 12.53 8.53 -40.35
CA ALA A 142 12.45 7.07 -40.42
C ALA A 142 11.81 6.62 -41.74
N ARG A 143 10.71 7.26 -42.16
CA ARG A 143 10.01 6.93 -43.41
C ARG A 143 10.82 7.31 -44.66
N GLU A 144 11.50 8.44 -44.64
CA GLU A 144 12.43 8.85 -45.72
C GLU A 144 13.58 7.85 -45.86
N HIS A 145 14.17 7.42 -44.73
CA HIS A 145 15.21 6.39 -44.72
C HIS A 145 14.69 5.10 -45.36
N VAL A 146 13.54 4.58 -44.93
CA VAL A 146 12.92 3.37 -45.51
C VAL A 146 12.67 3.54 -47.02
N GLY A 147 12.11 4.68 -47.44
CA GLY A 147 11.82 4.97 -48.85
C GLY A 147 13.06 5.00 -49.74
N SER A 148 14.22 5.37 -49.20
CA SER A 148 15.49 5.39 -49.93
C SER A 148 16.03 3.99 -50.30
N PHE A 149 15.59 2.93 -49.58
CA PHE A 149 16.01 1.55 -49.83
C PHE A 149 15.01 0.73 -50.65
N GLN A 150 13.80 1.25 -50.91
CA GLN A 150 12.73 0.53 -51.61
C GLN A 150 12.48 1.10 -53.01
N GLN A 151 13.21 0.61 -54.01
CA GLN A 151 12.67 0.53 -55.37
C GLN A 151 11.88 -0.79 -55.47
N ALA A 152 10.55 -0.69 -55.50
CA ALA A 152 9.60 -1.81 -55.72
C ALA A 152 9.38 -2.80 -54.56
N SER A 153 8.67 -2.40 -53.49
CA SER A 153 7.56 -3.21 -52.95
C SER A 153 6.66 -2.37 -52.04
N GLN A 154 5.34 -2.47 -52.23
CA GLN A 154 4.31 -1.84 -51.38
C GLN A 154 4.17 -2.55 -50.02
N GLN A 155 5.25 -2.73 -49.25
CA GLN A 155 5.17 -3.42 -47.97
C GLN A 155 5.45 -2.50 -46.79
N ARG A 156 4.33 -2.20 -46.10
CA ARG A 156 4.05 -2.11 -44.65
C ARG A 156 5.22 -1.70 -43.75
N GLY A 157 4.98 -0.70 -42.89
CA GLY A 157 5.59 -0.51 -41.56
C GLY A 157 7.11 -0.52 -41.38
N LEU A 158 7.59 0.23 -40.38
CA LEU A 158 9.01 0.23 -40.01
C LEU A 158 9.49 -1.15 -39.48
N LEU A 159 8.60 -1.91 -38.82
CA LEU A 159 8.92 -3.25 -38.30
C LEU A 159 9.23 -4.25 -39.42
N GLU A 160 8.43 -4.27 -40.48
CA GLU A 160 8.65 -5.17 -41.61
C GLU A 160 9.90 -4.77 -42.41
N PHE A 161 10.21 -3.47 -42.52
CA PHE A 161 11.47 -3.00 -43.09
C PHE A 161 12.68 -3.55 -42.33
N LEU A 162 12.67 -3.48 -41.01
CA LEU A 162 13.75 -3.99 -40.16
C LEU A 162 13.91 -5.51 -40.28
N ASN A 163 12.80 -6.23 -40.46
CA ASN A 163 12.83 -7.68 -40.61
C ASN A 163 13.22 -8.15 -42.01
N SER A 164 13.08 -7.32 -43.03
CA SER A 164 13.33 -7.73 -44.42
C SER A 164 14.78 -8.23 -44.59
N ASN A 165 14.95 -9.49 -44.99
CA ASN A 165 16.24 -10.20 -45.10
C ASN A 165 16.90 -10.66 -43.78
N LEU A 166 16.19 -10.64 -42.64
CA LEU A 166 16.65 -11.22 -41.38
C LEU A 166 16.05 -12.62 -41.18
N LEU A 167 16.90 -13.65 -41.11
CA LEU A 167 16.48 -15.02 -40.76
C LEU A 167 16.51 -15.19 -39.23
N LEU A 168 15.37 -15.03 -38.59
CA LEU A 168 15.20 -15.30 -37.15
C LEU A 168 15.02 -16.81 -36.91
N SER A 169 15.65 -17.35 -35.85
CA SER A 169 15.37 -18.70 -35.39
C SER A 169 13.95 -18.82 -34.83
N ALA A 170 13.39 -20.04 -34.76
CA ALA A 170 12.04 -20.26 -34.21
C ALA A 170 11.90 -19.75 -32.75
N ASP A 171 12.93 -19.97 -31.93
CA ASP A 171 12.96 -19.51 -30.54
C ASP A 171 13.03 -17.98 -30.42
N THR A 172 13.74 -17.31 -31.34
CA THR A 172 13.83 -15.84 -31.38
C THR A 172 12.54 -15.23 -31.91
N SER A 173 11.90 -15.87 -32.89
CA SER A 173 10.65 -15.41 -33.50
C SER A 173 9.46 -15.49 -32.54
N SER A 174 9.46 -16.46 -31.62
CA SER A 174 8.40 -16.66 -30.62
C SER A 174 8.50 -15.77 -29.38
N ASP A 175 9.64 -15.12 -29.15
CA ASP A 175 9.87 -14.19 -28.04
C ASP A 175 9.93 -12.75 -28.58
N PRO A 176 8.89 -11.92 -28.36
CA PRO A 176 8.84 -10.54 -28.85
C PRO A 176 10.07 -9.70 -28.49
N VAL A 177 10.64 -9.88 -27.29
CA VAL A 177 11.77 -9.06 -26.84
C VAL A 177 13.05 -9.48 -27.58
N LYS A 178 13.30 -10.77 -27.74
CA LYS A 178 14.47 -11.27 -28.49
C LYS A 178 14.36 -10.98 -29.98
N ALA A 179 13.17 -11.08 -30.56
CA ALA A 179 12.93 -10.66 -31.95
C ALA A 179 13.31 -9.19 -32.13
N LEU A 180 12.89 -8.33 -31.20
CA LEU A 180 13.22 -6.91 -31.23
C LEU A 180 14.73 -6.64 -31.07
N GLU A 181 15.38 -7.32 -30.13
CA GLU A 181 16.85 -7.26 -29.94
C GLU A 181 17.58 -7.58 -31.24
N ALA A 182 17.19 -8.64 -31.94
CA ALA A 182 17.78 -9.06 -33.21
C ALA A 182 17.51 -8.05 -34.35
N LEU A 183 16.30 -7.48 -34.42
CA LEU A 183 15.91 -6.51 -35.44
C LEU A 183 16.70 -5.20 -35.30
N ILE A 184 16.78 -4.65 -34.09
CA ILE A 184 17.47 -3.39 -33.81
C ILE A 184 18.99 -3.57 -33.89
N GLY A 185 19.52 -4.70 -33.41
CA GLY A 185 20.94 -5.04 -33.49
C GLY A 185 21.42 -5.40 -34.91
N SER A 186 20.53 -5.53 -35.88
CA SER A 186 20.90 -5.81 -37.27
C SER A 186 21.63 -4.62 -37.92
N PRO A 187 22.46 -4.84 -38.97
CA PRO A 187 23.10 -3.74 -39.69
C PRO A 187 22.12 -2.67 -40.18
N ARG A 188 20.90 -3.09 -40.57
CA ARG A 188 19.85 -2.18 -41.00
C ARG A 188 19.25 -1.38 -39.83
N GLY A 189 19.04 -2.03 -38.68
CA GLY A 189 18.58 -1.37 -37.46
C GLY A 189 19.57 -0.31 -36.97
N GLN A 190 20.87 -0.63 -36.99
CA GLN A 190 21.93 0.32 -36.61
C GLN A 190 22.02 1.50 -37.61
N ALA A 191 22.02 1.23 -38.92
CA ALA A 191 22.04 2.28 -39.94
C ALA A 191 20.84 3.24 -39.84
N LEU A 192 19.64 2.71 -39.56
CA LEU A 192 18.46 3.52 -39.30
C LEU A 192 18.66 4.37 -38.04
N GLY A 193 19.11 3.78 -36.93
CA GLY A 193 19.28 4.49 -35.67
C GLY A 193 20.33 5.60 -35.75
N GLU A 194 21.44 5.38 -36.46
CA GLU A 194 22.46 6.40 -36.73
C GLU A 194 21.89 7.55 -37.56
N ALA A 195 21.11 7.25 -38.61
CA ALA A 195 20.47 8.28 -39.43
C ALA A 195 19.48 9.13 -38.60
N LEU A 196 18.72 8.49 -37.70
CA LEU A 196 17.77 9.16 -36.81
C LEU A 196 18.46 10.01 -35.74
N GLN A 197 19.54 9.48 -35.12
CA GLN A 197 20.36 10.21 -34.15
C GLN A 197 20.95 11.48 -34.78
N ASN A 198 21.54 11.34 -35.97
CA ASN A 198 22.13 12.46 -36.71
C ASN A 198 21.09 13.51 -37.08
N LYS A 199 19.90 13.08 -37.54
CA LYS A 199 18.80 14.00 -37.90
C LYS A 199 18.36 14.87 -36.72
N LEU A 200 18.35 14.31 -35.51
CA LEU A 200 17.95 15.03 -34.30
C LEU A 200 19.13 15.70 -33.57
N GLU A 201 20.34 15.65 -34.11
CA GLU A 201 21.58 16.10 -33.44
C GLU A 201 21.74 15.53 -32.02
N SER A 202 21.25 14.29 -31.81
CA SER A 202 21.24 13.66 -30.50
C SER A 202 22.64 13.17 -30.11
N ILE A 203 22.95 13.24 -28.83
CA ILE A 203 24.25 12.80 -28.32
C ILE A 203 24.48 11.30 -28.52
N SER A 204 25.66 10.93 -29.01
CA SER A 204 26.05 9.53 -29.17
C SER A 204 26.42 8.90 -27.82
N THR A 205 25.67 7.87 -27.44
CA THR A 205 25.87 7.06 -26.23
C THR A 205 25.65 5.58 -26.53
N ASP A 206 25.96 4.72 -25.56
CA ASP A 206 25.77 3.27 -25.64
C ASP A 206 24.32 2.83 -25.95
N SER A 207 23.33 3.69 -25.74
CA SER A 207 21.91 3.38 -26.00
C SER A 207 21.22 4.27 -27.03
N SER A 208 21.78 5.44 -27.38
CA SER A 208 21.05 6.46 -28.15
C SER A 208 20.56 5.96 -29.51
N VAL A 209 21.39 5.23 -30.27
CA VAL A 209 21.00 4.62 -31.56
C VAL A 209 19.76 3.73 -31.40
N ASN A 210 19.81 2.83 -30.41
CA ASN A 210 18.70 1.90 -30.13
C ASN A 210 17.45 2.64 -29.64
N ASP A 211 17.62 3.68 -28.80
CA ASP A 211 16.52 4.49 -28.26
C ASP A 211 15.76 5.22 -29.37
N HIS A 212 16.44 5.72 -30.40
CA HIS A 212 15.78 6.36 -31.56
C HIS A 212 15.01 5.36 -32.43
N VAL A 213 15.56 4.16 -32.67
CA VAL A 213 14.87 3.11 -33.44
C VAL A 213 13.61 2.65 -32.70
N LEU A 214 13.71 2.38 -31.40
CA LEU A 214 12.56 2.02 -30.56
C LEU A 214 11.47 3.09 -30.60
N ALA A 215 11.85 4.37 -30.50
CA ALA A 215 10.92 5.48 -30.60
C ALA A 215 10.24 5.53 -31.99
N ALA A 216 11.01 5.41 -33.07
CA ALA A 216 10.47 5.43 -34.43
C ALA A 216 9.47 4.28 -34.67
N ILE A 217 9.76 3.06 -34.20
CA ILE A 217 8.85 1.92 -34.29
C ILE A 217 7.53 2.20 -33.57
N ASN A 218 7.60 2.72 -32.34
CA ASN A 218 6.41 3.05 -31.56
C ASN A 218 5.56 4.12 -32.25
N LEU A 219 6.18 5.16 -32.82
CA LEU A 219 5.49 6.23 -33.53
C LEU A 219 4.89 5.77 -34.86
N ASP A 220 5.53 4.85 -35.57
CA ASP A 220 5.00 4.34 -36.83
C ASP A 220 3.77 3.44 -36.59
N LEU A 221 3.83 2.58 -35.56
CA LEU A 221 2.69 1.78 -35.11
C LEU A 221 1.53 2.68 -34.62
N ASP A 222 1.84 3.70 -33.82
CA ASP A 222 0.86 4.56 -33.15
C ASP A 222 1.02 6.05 -33.49
N GLN A 223 0.93 6.38 -34.78
CA GLN A 223 1.06 7.77 -35.25
C GLN A 223 0.05 8.73 -34.59
N ALA A 224 -1.14 8.23 -34.21
CA ALA A 224 -2.16 9.04 -33.54
C ALA A 224 -1.70 9.54 -32.16
N SER A 225 -0.71 8.89 -31.53
CA SER A 225 -0.14 9.34 -30.26
C SER A 225 0.58 10.69 -30.34
N ILE A 226 0.97 11.14 -31.54
CA ILE A 226 1.60 12.46 -31.76
C ILE A 226 0.57 13.59 -31.62
N THR A 227 -0.59 13.44 -32.26
CA THR A 227 -1.56 14.54 -32.45
C THR A 227 -2.82 14.42 -31.61
N GLN A 228 -3.22 13.19 -31.27
CA GLN A 228 -4.44 12.91 -30.49
C GLN A 228 -4.17 11.88 -29.40
N PRO A 229 -3.27 12.20 -28.45
CA PRO A 229 -3.01 11.32 -27.34
C PRO A 229 -4.31 11.03 -26.54
N ARG A 230 -4.62 9.74 -26.25
CA ARG A 230 -5.62 9.30 -25.25
C ARG A 230 -5.15 8.14 -24.36
N ARG A 231 -5.44 8.19 -23.04
CA ARG A 231 -4.92 7.26 -22.02
C ARG A 231 -5.10 5.79 -22.39
N ASN A 232 -6.33 5.43 -22.78
CA ASN A 232 -6.73 4.05 -23.05
C ASN A 232 -6.74 3.72 -24.54
N LYS A 233 -6.03 4.49 -25.40
CA LYS A 233 -5.94 4.17 -26.82
C LYS A 233 -4.50 3.97 -27.28
N VAL A 234 -4.29 2.93 -28.09
CA VAL A 234 -3.01 2.59 -28.71
C VAL A 234 -3.24 2.16 -30.16
N ALA A 235 -2.55 2.76 -31.11
CA ALA A 235 -2.69 2.47 -32.54
C ALA A 235 -4.16 2.51 -33.03
N GLY A 236 -4.96 3.43 -32.46
CA GLY A 236 -6.40 3.57 -32.73
C GLY A 236 -7.31 2.54 -32.03
N PHE A 237 -6.75 1.54 -31.35
CA PHE A 237 -7.48 0.56 -30.56
C PHE A 237 -7.81 1.10 -29.17
N ASP A 238 -9.05 0.90 -28.69
CA ASP A 238 -9.48 1.33 -27.36
C ASP A 238 -9.40 0.17 -26.36
N LEU A 239 -8.39 0.22 -25.49
CA LEU A 239 -8.14 -0.75 -24.42
C LEU A 239 -9.27 -0.78 -23.38
N SER A 240 -10.07 0.30 -23.30
CA SER A 240 -11.18 0.46 -22.35
C SER A 240 -12.56 0.23 -22.96
N HIS A 241 -12.61 -0.24 -24.20
CA HIS A 241 -13.88 -0.42 -24.92
C HIS A 241 -14.89 -1.27 -24.13
N LYS A 242 -16.16 -0.88 -24.16
CA LYS A 242 -17.27 -1.52 -23.41
C LYS A 242 -17.36 -3.04 -23.62
N GLN A 243 -16.90 -3.54 -24.76
CA GLN A 243 -16.88 -4.97 -25.07
C GLN A 243 -15.97 -5.81 -24.17
N TYR A 244 -15.02 -5.18 -23.47
CA TYR A 244 -14.06 -5.85 -22.58
C TYR A 244 -14.45 -5.74 -21.09
N TRP A 245 -15.46 -4.93 -20.76
CA TRP A 245 -15.91 -4.77 -19.38
C TRP A 245 -16.40 -6.11 -18.81
N GLY A 246 -15.89 -6.49 -17.63
CA GLY A 246 -16.22 -7.78 -17.01
C GLY A 246 -15.64 -9.00 -17.72
N LYS A 247 -14.68 -8.83 -18.65
CA LYS A 247 -13.94 -9.93 -19.29
C LYS A 247 -12.50 -10.04 -18.76
N PRO A 248 -11.88 -11.23 -18.86
CA PRO A 248 -10.45 -11.40 -18.62
C PRO A 248 -9.62 -10.45 -19.50
N THR A 249 -8.52 -9.95 -18.94
CA THR A 249 -7.65 -8.96 -19.62
C THR A 249 -6.95 -9.52 -20.85
N SER A 250 -6.80 -10.85 -20.93
CA SER A 250 -6.31 -11.57 -22.12
C SER A 250 -7.15 -11.29 -23.37
N ALA A 251 -8.44 -11.01 -23.22
CA ALA A 251 -9.31 -10.64 -24.33
C ALA A 251 -8.95 -9.27 -24.94
N ILE A 252 -8.41 -8.35 -24.12
CA ILE A 252 -7.95 -7.02 -24.58
C ILE A 252 -6.68 -7.19 -25.41
N VAL A 253 -5.73 -8.00 -24.92
CA VAL A 253 -4.46 -8.28 -25.62
C VAL A 253 -4.71 -8.97 -26.96
N ALA A 254 -5.59 -9.99 -26.98
CA ALA A 254 -5.99 -10.67 -28.21
C ALA A 254 -6.72 -9.72 -29.18
N GLY A 255 -7.55 -8.82 -28.65
CA GLY A 255 -8.22 -7.79 -29.44
C GLY A 255 -7.25 -6.82 -30.12
N LEU A 256 -6.26 -6.32 -29.39
CA LEU A 256 -5.22 -5.45 -29.94
C LEU A 256 -4.39 -6.19 -31.00
N HIS A 257 -4.00 -7.44 -30.72
CA HIS A 257 -3.27 -8.27 -31.67
C HIS A 257 -4.02 -8.41 -33.00
N GLN A 258 -5.32 -8.73 -32.95
CA GLN A 258 -6.14 -8.84 -34.15
C GLN A 258 -6.31 -7.48 -34.84
N HIS A 259 -6.51 -6.40 -34.08
CA HIS A 259 -6.65 -5.04 -34.63
C HIS A 259 -5.42 -4.60 -35.43
N LEU A 260 -4.20 -4.92 -34.97
CA LEU A 260 -2.97 -4.57 -35.70
C LEU A 260 -2.85 -5.31 -37.04
N ILE A 261 -3.39 -6.54 -37.13
CA ILE A 261 -3.47 -7.31 -38.38
C ILE A 261 -4.52 -6.69 -39.30
N ASP A 262 -5.73 -6.49 -38.80
CA ASP A 262 -6.89 -6.05 -39.58
C ASP A 262 -6.69 -4.65 -40.16
N THR A 263 -6.01 -3.77 -39.42
CA THR A 263 -5.68 -2.41 -39.86
C THR A 263 -4.40 -2.32 -40.70
N GLY A 264 -3.73 -3.45 -40.96
CA GLY A 264 -2.50 -3.51 -41.74
C GLY A 264 -1.29 -2.83 -41.09
N LYS A 265 -1.38 -2.52 -39.79
CA LYS A 265 -0.30 -1.93 -38.99
C LYS A 265 0.88 -2.86 -38.81
N THR A 266 0.62 -4.17 -38.78
CA THR A 266 1.64 -5.21 -38.78
C THR A 266 1.21 -6.40 -39.64
N SER A 267 2.15 -7.22 -40.11
CA SER A 267 1.83 -8.56 -40.63
C SER A 267 1.41 -9.52 -39.50
N PRO A 268 0.67 -10.62 -39.79
CA PRO A 268 0.33 -11.63 -38.78
C PRO A 268 1.55 -12.20 -38.05
N ALA A 269 2.69 -12.30 -38.73
CA ALA A 269 3.94 -12.80 -38.14
C ALA A 269 4.52 -11.84 -37.07
N HIS A 270 4.27 -10.53 -37.17
CA HIS A 270 4.80 -9.52 -36.25
C HIS A 270 3.73 -8.90 -35.33
N ALA A 271 2.48 -9.33 -35.44
CA ALA A 271 1.40 -8.78 -34.63
C ALA A 271 1.62 -9.00 -33.13
N SER A 272 2.20 -10.14 -32.73
CA SER A 272 2.59 -10.39 -31.34
C SER A 272 3.70 -9.44 -30.87
N LEU A 273 4.68 -9.15 -31.74
CA LEU A 273 5.74 -8.18 -31.46
C LEU A 273 5.18 -6.75 -31.33
N GLY A 274 4.37 -6.30 -32.28
CA GLY A 274 3.73 -4.98 -32.25
C GLY A 274 2.81 -4.80 -31.05
N THR A 275 2.04 -5.84 -30.70
CA THR A 275 1.18 -5.85 -29.49
C THR A 275 2.02 -5.70 -28.23
N HIS A 276 3.09 -6.50 -28.09
CA HIS A 276 3.97 -6.44 -26.94
C HIS A 276 4.63 -5.06 -26.79
N LEU A 277 5.16 -4.50 -27.88
CA LEU A 277 5.79 -3.17 -27.91
C LEU A 277 4.83 -2.07 -27.45
N LEU A 278 3.63 -2.00 -28.04
CA LEU A 278 2.65 -0.97 -27.69
C LEU A 278 2.20 -1.08 -26.23
N LEU A 279 1.92 -2.30 -25.75
CA LEU A 279 1.51 -2.53 -24.37
C LEU A 279 2.63 -2.25 -23.38
N MET A 280 3.88 -2.61 -23.68
CA MET A 280 5.02 -2.38 -22.79
C MET A 280 5.20 -0.89 -22.48
N ARG A 281 4.96 -0.01 -23.46
CA ARG A 281 5.00 1.44 -23.28
C ARG A 281 3.75 1.99 -22.61
N ALA A 282 2.57 1.64 -23.14
CA ALA A 282 1.31 2.32 -22.82
C ALA A 282 0.51 1.68 -21.67
N ALA A 283 0.47 0.35 -21.60
CA ALA A 283 -0.34 -0.40 -20.64
C ALA A 283 0.38 -1.68 -20.16
N PRO A 284 1.54 -1.56 -19.51
CA PRO A 284 2.38 -2.70 -19.16
C PRO A 284 1.70 -3.65 -18.16
N GLN A 285 0.68 -3.19 -17.43
CA GLN A 285 -0.18 -4.02 -16.60
C GLN A 285 -0.91 -5.13 -17.38
N LEU A 286 -1.14 -4.97 -18.69
CA LEU A 286 -1.73 -6.01 -19.55
C LEU A 286 -0.72 -7.09 -19.97
N LEU A 287 0.57 -6.90 -19.68
CA LEU A 287 1.64 -7.86 -19.95
C LEU A 287 2.04 -8.67 -18.71
N ILE A 288 1.40 -8.42 -17.56
CA ILE A 288 1.64 -9.18 -16.33
C ILE A 288 1.26 -10.64 -16.59
N LYS A 289 2.13 -11.54 -16.15
CA LYS A 289 1.95 -12.99 -16.31
C LYS A 289 0.98 -13.53 -15.27
N ASP A 290 0.26 -14.60 -15.61
CA ASP A 290 -0.58 -15.34 -14.67
C ASP A 290 -1.61 -14.47 -13.93
N ILE A 291 -2.26 -13.52 -14.63
CA ILE A 291 -3.41 -12.78 -14.10
C ILE A 291 -4.58 -13.75 -13.96
N PRO A 292 -5.18 -13.93 -12.77
CA PRO A 292 -6.35 -14.79 -12.63
C PRO A 292 -7.53 -14.31 -13.47
N ASP A 293 -8.31 -15.24 -14.05
CA ASP A 293 -9.50 -14.91 -14.86
C ASP A 293 -10.58 -14.15 -14.07
N SER A 294 -10.56 -14.23 -12.74
CA SER A 294 -11.43 -13.45 -11.85
C SER A 294 -11.07 -11.96 -11.80
N VAL A 295 -9.84 -11.58 -12.18
CA VAL A 295 -9.40 -10.20 -12.30
C VAL A 295 -9.82 -9.66 -13.68
N VAL A 296 -11.09 -9.32 -13.78
CA VAL A 296 -11.71 -8.81 -15.01
C VAL A 296 -11.54 -7.30 -15.15
N TYR A 297 -11.54 -6.80 -16.40
CA TYR A 297 -11.43 -5.37 -16.67
C TYR A 297 -12.57 -4.58 -16.01
N GLY A 298 -12.18 -3.57 -15.22
CA GLY A 298 -13.07 -2.71 -14.44
C GLY A 298 -13.51 -3.27 -13.08
N SER A 299 -12.99 -4.42 -12.65
CA SER A 299 -13.11 -4.87 -11.26
C SER A 299 -12.24 -4.03 -10.31
N GLN A 300 -12.53 -4.02 -9.01
CA GLN A 300 -11.63 -3.39 -8.03
C GLN A 300 -10.25 -4.06 -7.99
N ALA A 301 -10.21 -5.37 -8.19
CA ALA A 301 -8.96 -6.12 -8.28
C ALA A 301 -8.10 -5.62 -9.45
N TRP A 302 -8.71 -5.38 -10.61
CA TRP A 302 -8.04 -4.80 -11.77
C TRP A 302 -7.53 -3.39 -11.50
N ALA A 303 -8.34 -2.52 -10.90
CA ALA A 303 -7.92 -1.16 -10.55
C ALA A 303 -6.70 -1.16 -9.60
N ASN A 304 -6.73 -2.02 -8.57
CA ASN A 304 -5.61 -2.16 -7.63
C ASN A 304 -4.36 -2.75 -8.30
N LEU A 305 -4.52 -3.70 -9.25
CA LEU A 305 -3.41 -4.22 -10.04
C LEU A 305 -2.79 -3.13 -10.92
N CYS A 306 -3.60 -2.27 -11.56
CA CYS A 306 -3.11 -1.13 -12.32
C CYS A 306 -2.30 -0.17 -11.44
N ILE A 307 -2.78 0.13 -10.23
CA ILE A 307 -2.07 1.00 -9.27
C ILE A 307 -0.75 0.36 -8.83
N ALA A 308 -0.76 -0.93 -8.47
CA ALA A 308 0.44 -1.67 -8.07
C ALA A 308 1.46 -1.73 -9.21
N ALA A 309 1.03 -2.04 -10.43
CA ALA A 309 1.87 -2.04 -11.61
C ALA A 309 2.47 -0.65 -11.87
N ALA A 310 1.67 0.41 -11.74
CA ALA A 310 2.14 1.78 -11.89
C ALA A 310 3.18 2.18 -10.83
N ALA A 311 3.05 1.72 -9.57
CA ALA A 311 4.07 1.94 -8.54
C ALA A 311 5.40 1.26 -8.90
N VAL A 312 5.35 0.02 -9.36
CA VAL A 312 6.54 -0.73 -9.80
C VAL A 312 7.19 -0.06 -11.02
N GLU A 313 6.40 0.28 -12.04
CA GLU A 313 6.86 0.94 -13.27
C GLU A 313 7.39 2.37 -13.01
N ALA A 314 6.87 3.07 -12.00
CA ALA A 314 7.39 4.36 -11.59
C ALA A 314 8.80 4.24 -11.01
N LYS A 315 9.15 3.14 -10.35
CA LYS A 315 10.50 2.91 -9.84
C LYS A 315 11.43 2.25 -10.85
N SER A 316 10.93 1.27 -11.59
CA SER A 316 11.71 0.40 -12.48
C SER A 316 10.92 0.12 -13.77
N PRO A 317 10.94 1.05 -14.74
CA PRO A 317 10.19 0.90 -15.99
C PRO A 317 10.53 -0.39 -16.76
N GLY A 318 9.53 -1.09 -17.28
CA GLY A 318 9.67 -2.35 -18.02
C GLY A 318 9.70 -3.61 -17.16
N SER A 319 9.51 -3.49 -15.84
CA SER A 319 9.65 -4.63 -14.92
C SER A 319 8.40 -5.50 -14.88
N VAL A 320 7.21 -4.91 -14.93
CA VAL A 320 5.96 -5.65 -14.64
C VAL A 320 5.62 -6.69 -15.70
N ALA A 321 6.02 -6.48 -16.96
CA ALA A 321 5.86 -7.48 -18.03
C ALA A 321 6.67 -8.77 -17.80
N ASN A 322 7.69 -8.70 -16.93
CA ASN A 322 8.50 -9.86 -16.53
C ASN A 322 8.08 -10.45 -15.17
N MET A 323 6.99 -9.94 -14.58
CA MET A 323 6.46 -10.39 -13.30
C MET A 323 5.13 -11.12 -13.49
N CYS A 324 4.85 -12.08 -12.61
CA CYS A 324 3.49 -12.60 -12.45
C CYS A 324 2.68 -11.69 -11.52
N PHE A 325 1.36 -11.80 -11.57
CA PHE A 325 0.41 -11.05 -10.74
C PHE A 325 0.87 -10.93 -9.28
N ALA A 326 1.21 -12.07 -8.69
CA ALA A 326 1.82 -12.23 -7.39
C ALA A 326 2.97 -11.29 -7.07
N LYS A 327 3.97 -11.29 -7.94
CA LYS A 327 5.21 -10.54 -7.77
C LYS A 327 4.96 -9.05 -7.90
N VAL A 328 4.04 -8.62 -8.75
CA VAL A 328 3.67 -7.20 -8.88
C VAL A 328 3.06 -6.69 -7.58
N MET A 329 2.11 -7.43 -7.01
CA MET A 329 1.46 -7.02 -5.75
C MET A 329 2.46 -6.93 -4.58
N ILE A 330 3.43 -7.85 -4.50
CA ILE A 330 4.50 -7.80 -3.49
C ILE A 330 5.49 -6.65 -3.76
N ALA A 331 5.92 -6.49 -5.01
CA ALA A 331 6.93 -5.48 -5.36
C ALA A 331 6.42 -4.06 -5.16
N ALA A 332 5.12 -3.84 -5.36
CA ALA A 332 4.48 -2.55 -5.13
C ALA A 332 4.65 -2.07 -3.67
N ASP A 333 4.58 -2.95 -2.67
CA ASP A 333 4.73 -2.60 -1.24
C ASP A 333 6.06 -1.91 -0.93
N SER A 334 7.10 -2.26 -1.71
CA SER A 334 8.47 -1.76 -1.57
C SER A 334 8.84 -0.70 -2.62
N SER A 335 7.89 -0.30 -3.48
CA SER A 335 8.12 0.62 -4.60
C SER A 335 7.78 2.08 -4.31
N GLY A 336 7.15 2.36 -3.15
CA GLY A 336 6.60 3.67 -2.84
C GLY A 336 5.19 3.85 -3.41
N PRO A 337 4.54 5.02 -3.22
CA PRO A 337 3.22 5.27 -3.76
C PRO A 337 3.25 5.32 -5.30
N ALA A 338 2.18 4.82 -5.93
CA ALA A 338 1.99 4.97 -7.37
C ALA A 338 1.82 6.45 -7.74
N PRO A 339 2.18 6.87 -8.97
CA PRO A 339 1.91 8.22 -9.45
C PRO A 339 0.42 8.59 -9.32
N GLU A 340 0.11 9.80 -8.87
CA GLU A 340 -1.27 10.27 -8.66
C GLU A 340 -2.13 10.15 -9.93
N SER A 341 -1.55 10.48 -11.09
CA SER A 341 -2.23 10.37 -12.39
C SER A 341 -2.64 8.93 -12.70
N ALA A 342 -1.82 7.94 -12.31
CA ALA A 342 -2.14 6.53 -12.49
C ALA A 342 -3.22 6.04 -11.51
N GLN A 343 -3.21 6.54 -10.27
CA GLN A 343 -4.27 6.25 -9.30
C GLN A 343 -5.62 6.81 -9.77
N THR A 344 -5.64 8.06 -10.19
CA THR A 344 -6.84 8.74 -10.71
C THR A 344 -7.37 8.04 -11.97
N ALA A 345 -6.49 7.68 -12.90
CA ALA A 345 -6.85 6.92 -14.09
C ALA A 345 -7.53 5.58 -13.78
N ALA A 346 -6.92 4.77 -12.91
CA ALA A 346 -7.46 3.47 -12.53
C ALA A 346 -8.82 3.61 -11.81
N LEU A 347 -8.97 4.66 -11.00
CA LEU A 347 -10.22 4.98 -10.31
C LEU A 347 -11.33 5.39 -11.29
N LEU A 348 -11.04 6.26 -12.26
CA LEU A 348 -11.99 6.70 -13.29
C LEU A 348 -12.43 5.53 -14.17
N ASP A 349 -11.49 4.70 -14.63
CA ASP A 349 -11.80 3.49 -15.39
C ASP A 349 -12.75 2.56 -14.62
N TRP A 350 -12.45 2.32 -13.35
CA TRP A 350 -13.31 1.53 -12.48
C TRP A 350 -14.70 2.16 -12.31
N ALA A 351 -14.77 3.47 -12.09
CA ALA A 351 -16.02 4.18 -11.85
C ALA A 351 -16.94 4.16 -13.07
N VAL A 352 -16.39 4.32 -14.28
CA VAL A 352 -17.14 4.23 -15.53
C VAL A 352 -17.66 2.81 -15.76
N VAL A 353 -16.83 1.79 -15.59
CA VAL A 353 -17.22 0.38 -15.80
C VAL A 353 -18.31 -0.08 -14.80
N ASN A 354 -18.30 0.48 -13.59
CA ASN A 354 -19.27 0.16 -12.54
C ASN A 354 -20.47 1.12 -12.50
N GLY A 355 -20.62 2.01 -13.49
CA GLY A 355 -21.78 2.90 -13.56
C GLY A 355 -21.86 3.91 -12.41
N VAL A 356 -20.72 4.24 -11.80
CA VAL A 356 -20.62 5.33 -10.82
C VAL A 356 -20.54 6.68 -11.55
N LEU A 357 -19.82 6.71 -12.67
CA LEU A 357 -19.68 7.88 -13.53
C LEU A 357 -20.10 7.54 -14.96
N GLU A 358 -20.56 8.56 -15.69
CA GLU A 358 -20.71 8.48 -17.14
C GLU A 358 -19.35 8.60 -17.83
N ALA A 359 -19.20 7.92 -18.97
CA ALA A 359 -17.98 8.03 -19.77
C ALA A 359 -17.91 9.41 -20.44
N LYS A 360 -16.86 10.17 -20.13
CA LYS A 360 -16.53 11.47 -20.70
C LYS A 360 -15.10 11.48 -21.27
N ASP A 361 -14.76 12.52 -22.02
CA ASP A 361 -13.35 12.80 -22.33
C ASP A 361 -12.59 13.08 -21.02
N ASP A 362 -11.33 12.63 -20.92
CA ASP A 362 -10.56 12.71 -19.68
C ASP A 362 -10.45 14.14 -19.15
N ARG A 363 -10.40 15.14 -20.05
CA ARG A 363 -10.31 16.56 -19.70
C ARG A 363 -11.59 17.14 -19.11
N LEU A 364 -12.69 16.41 -19.21
CA LEU A 364 -14.03 16.82 -18.74
C LEU A 364 -14.38 16.25 -17.36
N TYR A 365 -13.55 15.38 -16.78
CA TYR A 365 -13.76 14.94 -15.41
C TYR A 365 -13.34 16.04 -14.44
N GLU A 366 -14.23 16.39 -13.52
CA GLU A 366 -13.98 17.39 -12.50
C GLU A 366 -13.59 16.74 -11.17
N LYS A 367 -13.13 17.55 -10.21
CA LYS A 367 -12.82 17.05 -8.86
C LYS A 367 -14.01 16.34 -8.20
N ALA A 368 -15.23 16.83 -8.43
CA ALA A 368 -16.45 16.20 -7.92
C ALA A 368 -16.68 14.80 -8.50
N ASP A 369 -16.32 14.56 -9.77
CA ASP A 369 -16.39 13.23 -10.37
C ASP A 369 -15.39 12.28 -9.69
N ILE A 370 -14.16 12.75 -9.44
CA ILE A 370 -13.10 11.99 -8.76
C ILE A 370 -13.50 11.65 -7.31
N ASP A 371 -14.04 12.61 -6.55
CA ASP A 371 -14.50 12.40 -5.19
C ASP A 371 -15.65 11.36 -5.15
N THR A 372 -16.59 11.45 -6.10
CA THR A 372 -17.69 10.49 -6.25
C THR A 372 -17.18 9.08 -6.55
N ALA A 373 -16.21 8.97 -7.47
CA ALA A 373 -15.57 7.70 -7.79
C ALA A 373 -14.84 7.12 -6.57
N MET A 374 -14.10 7.96 -5.84
CA MET A 374 -13.34 7.56 -4.65
C MET A 374 -14.27 7.08 -3.53
N ASP A 375 -15.37 7.78 -3.26
CA ASP A 375 -16.35 7.39 -2.25
C ASP A 375 -17.02 6.06 -2.59
N ALA A 376 -17.36 5.84 -3.86
CA ALA A 376 -17.91 4.57 -4.31
C ALA A 376 -16.88 3.43 -4.20
N PHE A 377 -15.63 3.68 -4.58
CA PHE A 377 -14.54 2.71 -4.50
C PHE A 377 -14.24 2.32 -3.06
N ASN A 378 -14.09 3.30 -2.16
CA ASN A 378 -13.81 3.08 -0.75
C ASN A 378 -14.99 2.42 -0.04
N TYR A 379 -16.23 2.70 -0.44
CA TYR A 379 -17.40 2.00 0.08
C TYR A 379 -17.34 0.49 -0.24
N GLN A 380 -17.11 0.13 -1.51
CA GLN A 380 -17.01 -1.29 -1.89
C GLN A 380 -15.83 -1.95 -1.19
N LEU A 381 -14.67 -1.29 -1.17
CA LEU A 381 -13.47 -1.79 -0.48
C LEU A 381 -13.72 -2.00 1.01
N GLY A 382 -14.40 -1.07 1.68
CA GLY A 382 -14.70 -1.14 3.11
C GLY A 382 -15.63 -2.31 3.45
N LYS A 383 -16.65 -2.59 2.60
CA LYS A 383 -17.54 -3.74 2.79
C LYS A 383 -16.83 -5.07 2.57
N LEU A 384 -15.96 -5.14 1.56
CA LEU A 384 -15.17 -6.34 1.28
C LEU A 384 -14.14 -6.60 2.39
N LYS A 385 -13.45 -5.56 2.88
CA LYS A 385 -12.55 -5.66 4.03
C LYS A 385 -13.28 -6.09 5.30
N HIS A 386 -14.48 -5.56 5.54
CA HIS A 386 -15.30 -5.98 6.67
C HIS A 386 -15.67 -7.46 6.57
N ALA A 387 -16.14 -7.92 5.42
CA ALA A 387 -16.40 -9.35 5.19
C ALA A 387 -15.14 -10.21 5.37
N SER A 388 -13.99 -9.77 4.86
CA SER A 388 -12.72 -10.47 5.08
C SER A 388 -12.41 -10.62 6.57
N GLY A 389 -12.57 -9.56 7.37
CA GLY A 389 -12.30 -9.62 8.82
C GLY A 389 -13.26 -10.53 9.60
N LEU A 390 -14.47 -10.77 9.07
CA LEU A 390 -15.41 -11.72 9.67
C LEU A 390 -15.00 -13.19 9.46
N LEU A 391 -14.18 -13.49 8.45
CA LEU A 391 -13.67 -14.84 8.18
C LEU A 391 -12.61 -15.29 9.19
N ASP A 392 -11.96 -14.35 9.89
CA ASP A 392 -10.96 -14.65 10.92
C ASP A 392 -11.57 -15.12 12.25
N ALA A 393 -12.90 -15.03 12.40
CA ALA A 393 -13.58 -15.43 13.63
C ALA A 393 -13.56 -16.97 13.80
N PRO A 394 -13.09 -17.49 14.95
CA PRO A 394 -13.11 -18.93 15.19
C PRO A 394 -14.55 -19.44 15.29
N VAL A 395 -14.82 -20.57 14.63
CA VAL A 395 -16.12 -21.25 14.74
C VAL A 395 -16.31 -21.71 16.19
N PRO A 396 -17.41 -21.32 16.87
CA PRO A 396 -17.62 -21.66 18.27
C PRO A 396 -17.80 -23.18 18.43
N SER A 397 -17.19 -23.73 19.48
CA SER A 397 -17.33 -25.15 19.84
C SER A 397 -17.94 -25.26 21.23
N ARG A 398 -19.14 -25.85 21.31
CA ARG A 398 -19.83 -26.10 22.59
C ARG A 398 -18.99 -26.95 23.55
N LYS A 399 -18.26 -27.94 23.01
CA LYS A 399 -17.31 -28.77 23.78
C LYS A 399 -16.19 -27.93 24.35
N GLN A 400 -15.55 -27.09 23.54
CA GLN A 400 -14.44 -26.25 24.00
C GLN A 400 -14.91 -25.25 25.05
N MET A 401 -16.06 -24.61 24.85
CA MET A 401 -16.64 -23.68 25.82
C MET A 401 -16.95 -24.35 27.16
N ALA A 402 -17.47 -25.58 27.14
CA ALA A 402 -17.71 -26.35 28.35
C ALA A 402 -16.41 -26.77 29.05
N LEU A 403 -15.40 -27.21 28.30
CA LEU A 403 -14.07 -27.52 28.83
C LEU A 403 -13.41 -26.29 29.47
N ASP A 404 -13.47 -25.14 28.81
CA ASP A 404 -12.88 -23.90 29.32
C ASP A 404 -13.55 -23.49 30.64
N ALA A 405 -14.88 -23.53 30.72
CA ALA A 405 -15.63 -23.23 31.94
C ALA A 405 -15.32 -24.22 33.09
N LEU A 406 -15.13 -25.50 32.76
CA LEU A 406 -14.76 -26.53 33.72
C LEU A 406 -13.32 -26.34 34.24
N LYS A 407 -12.37 -26.09 33.34
CA LYS A 407 -10.97 -25.82 33.68
C LYS A 407 -10.82 -24.57 34.54
N GLU A 408 -11.54 -23.50 34.22
CA GLU A 408 -11.53 -22.26 34.99
C GLU A 408 -11.98 -22.50 36.44
N LYS A 409 -12.97 -23.38 36.65
CA LYS A 409 -13.52 -23.65 37.98
C LYS A 409 -12.74 -24.69 38.79
N PHE A 410 -12.25 -25.74 38.13
CA PHE A 410 -11.75 -26.95 38.79
C PHE A 410 -10.25 -27.23 38.54
N GLY A 411 -9.56 -26.44 37.71
CA GLY A 411 -8.17 -26.67 37.32
C GLY A 411 -8.03 -27.69 36.19
N GLU A 412 -6.80 -27.99 35.74
CA GLU A 412 -6.57 -28.89 34.60
C GLU A 412 -6.47 -30.37 34.98
N ASP A 413 -6.23 -30.69 36.26
CA ASP A 413 -5.97 -32.05 36.75
C ASP A 413 -7.25 -32.90 36.99
N VAL A 414 -8.42 -32.36 36.65
CA VAL A 414 -9.71 -33.05 36.83
C VAL A 414 -10.12 -33.78 35.54
N PRO A 415 -10.53 -35.06 35.60
CA PRO A 415 -10.89 -35.84 34.42
C PRO A 415 -12.27 -35.45 33.87
N PHE A 416 -12.38 -34.28 33.22
CA PHE A 416 -13.65 -33.71 32.75
C PHE A 416 -14.39 -34.53 31.71
N GLU A 417 -13.67 -35.28 30.87
CA GLU A 417 -14.22 -36.08 29.78
C GLU A 417 -14.52 -37.53 30.20
N GLU A 418 -14.03 -37.98 31.36
CA GLU A 418 -14.25 -39.34 31.82
C GLU A 418 -15.71 -39.53 32.24
N LYS A 419 -16.34 -40.57 31.68
CA LYS A 419 -17.73 -40.91 31.98
C LYS A 419 -17.82 -41.66 33.31
N VAL A 420 -17.76 -40.91 34.40
CA VAL A 420 -17.75 -41.43 35.78
C VAL A 420 -19.02 -41.12 36.57
N LEU A 421 -19.93 -40.29 36.04
CA LEU A 421 -21.17 -39.87 36.68
C LEU A 421 -22.34 -40.78 36.30
N LEU A 422 -22.98 -41.38 37.29
CA LEU A 422 -24.13 -42.28 37.14
C LEU A 422 -25.36 -41.67 37.81
N LYS A 423 -26.51 -41.67 37.14
CA LYS A 423 -27.80 -41.29 37.74
C LYS A 423 -28.56 -42.55 38.15
N PRO A 424 -28.65 -42.88 39.46
CA PRO A 424 -29.35 -44.07 39.91
C PRO A 424 -30.85 -43.95 39.60
N ASN A 425 -31.47 -45.05 39.20
CA ASN A 425 -32.91 -45.07 38.95
C ASN A 425 -33.66 -45.17 40.30
N LYS A 426 -34.32 -44.08 40.72
CA LYS A 426 -35.01 -44.00 42.03
C LYS A 426 -36.41 -44.64 42.03
N THR A 427 -36.94 -45.06 40.88
CA THR A 427 -38.18 -45.84 40.80
C THR A 427 -37.88 -47.34 40.88
N ALA A 428 -38.71 -48.08 41.63
CA ALA A 428 -38.52 -49.51 41.97
C ALA A 428 -38.57 -50.50 40.78
N ASN A 429 -38.56 -50.01 39.53
CA ASN A 429 -38.62 -50.85 38.34
C ASN A 429 -37.20 -51.15 37.83
N LYS A 430 -36.60 -52.23 38.35
CA LYS A 430 -35.23 -52.73 38.03
C LYS A 430 -34.98 -53.08 36.55
N MET A 431 -36.00 -53.00 35.67
CA MET A 431 -35.87 -53.29 34.25
C MET A 431 -35.36 -52.10 33.41
N ILE A 432 -35.27 -50.89 33.97
CA ILE A 432 -34.74 -49.73 33.25
C ILE A 432 -33.30 -49.46 33.74
N PRO A 433 -32.27 -49.64 32.90
CA PRO A 433 -30.89 -49.42 33.28
C PRO A 433 -30.65 -47.96 33.71
N PRO A 434 -29.71 -47.70 34.64
CA PRO A 434 -29.34 -46.34 35.03
C PRO A 434 -28.98 -45.50 33.80
N ARG A 435 -29.40 -44.24 33.78
CA ARG A 435 -28.99 -43.31 32.71
C ARG A 435 -27.53 -42.92 32.97
N GLY A 436 -26.69 -43.14 31.97
CA GLY A 436 -25.24 -42.91 32.05
C GLY A 436 -24.42 -44.19 31.82
N PRO A 437 -23.09 -44.08 31.80
CA PRO A 437 -22.32 -43.03 32.46
C PRO A 437 -22.17 -41.74 31.64
N TYR A 438 -22.15 -40.60 32.35
CA TYR A 438 -21.90 -39.25 31.83
C TYR A 438 -20.58 -38.71 32.38
N SER A 439 -19.99 -37.75 31.67
CA SER A 439 -18.85 -36.96 32.14
C SER A 439 -19.30 -35.59 32.68
N MET A 440 -18.42 -34.88 33.40
CA MET A 440 -18.69 -33.49 33.79
C MET A 440 -18.87 -32.60 32.56
N LEU A 441 -18.11 -32.89 31.49
CA LEU A 441 -18.24 -32.25 30.20
C LEU A 441 -19.62 -32.47 29.57
N ASP A 442 -20.12 -33.71 29.55
CA ASP A 442 -21.44 -34.03 28.95
C ASP A 442 -22.56 -33.20 29.60
N LEU A 443 -22.60 -33.15 30.94
CA LEU A 443 -23.65 -32.45 31.68
C LEU A 443 -23.50 -30.92 31.60
N THR A 444 -22.28 -30.42 31.55
CA THR A 444 -21.99 -28.98 31.36
C THR A 444 -22.38 -28.53 29.95
N MET A 445 -22.04 -29.33 28.93
CA MET A 445 -22.50 -29.07 27.56
C MET A 445 -24.02 -29.03 27.50
N GLN A 446 -24.73 -29.96 28.15
CA GLN A 446 -26.19 -29.99 28.21
C GLN A 446 -26.81 -28.80 28.96
N GLY A 447 -26.05 -28.13 29.83
CA GLY A 447 -26.59 -27.14 30.76
C GLY A 447 -27.51 -27.75 31.81
N GLU A 448 -27.31 -29.05 32.12
CA GLU A 448 -28.14 -29.78 33.07
C GLU A 448 -27.82 -29.32 34.49
N LYS A 449 -28.84 -28.86 35.23
CA LYS A 449 -28.70 -28.47 36.63
C LYS A 449 -28.80 -29.72 37.50
N ILE A 450 -27.68 -30.15 38.08
CA ILE A 450 -27.67 -31.39 38.88
C ILE A 450 -27.80 -31.11 40.38
N THR A 451 -28.30 -32.10 41.13
CA THR A 451 -28.26 -32.11 42.59
C THR A 451 -27.41 -33.29 43.03
N ALA A 452 -26.38 -33.07 43.85
CA ALA A 452 -25.38 -34.09 44.19
C ALA A 452 -26.01 -35.40 44.72
N SER A 453 -27.10 -35.33 45.50
CA SER A 453 -27.83 -36.49 46.05
C SER A 453 -28.55 -37.37 45.02
N ASP A 454 -28.60 -36.95 43.75
CA ASP A 454 -29.21 -37.69 42.64
C ASP A 454 -28.17 -38.43 41.79
N TRP A 455 -26.89 -38.31 42.12
CA TRP A 455 -25.79 -38.82 41.31
C TRP A 455 -24.78 -39.60 42.15
N THR A 456 -24.14 -40.59 41.55
CA THR A 456 -23.09 -41.40 42.16
C THR A 456 -21.89 -41.50 41.23
N LEU A 457 -20.68 -41.53 41.80
CA LEU A 457 -19.45 -41.76 41.05
C LEU A 457 -19.22 -43.25 40.83
N LYS A 458 -18.63 -43.60 39.68
CA LYS A 458 -18.15 -44.96 39.41
C LYS A 458 -17.10 -45.35 40.47
N PRO A 459 -17.14 -46.59 41.03
CA PRO A 459 -16.14 -47.04 42.00
C PRO A 459 -14.70 -46.89 41.47
N GLY A 460 -13.79 -46.36 42.29
CA GLY A 460 -12.39 -46.10 41.92
C GLY A 460 -12.12 -44.73 41.28
N THR A 461 -13.12 -43.84 41.19
CA THR A 461 -12.94 -42.46 40.69
C THR A 461 -12.33 -41.57 41.78
N HIS A 462 -11.26 -40.85 41.45
CA HIS A 462 -10.61 -39.87 42.33
C HIS A 462 -10.63 -38.47 41.67
N GLY A 463 -10.60 -37.39 42.45
CA GLY A 463 -10.48 -36.02 41.94
C GLY A 463 -11.77 -35.31 41.51
N VAL A 464 -12.94 -35.95 41.60
CA VAL A 464 -14.24 -35.33 41.25
C VAL A 464 -15.06 -35.03 42.51
N ASN A 465 -15.39 -33.75 42.74
CA ASN A 465 -16.25 -33.31 43.85
C ASN A 465 -17.68 -33.00 43.35
N LEU A 466 -18.64 -33.87 43.68
CA LEU A 466 -20.04 -33.78 43.22
C LEU A 466 -20.78 -32.53 43.75
N ASP A 467 -20.53 -32.12 44.99
CA ASP A 467 -21.18 -30.94 45.57
C ASP A 467 -20.69 -29.65 44.92
N ALA A 468 -19.37 -29.55 44.68
CA ALA A 468 -18.77 -28.44 43.97
C ALA A 468 -19.23 -28.39 42.50
N PHE A 469 -19.38 -29.55 41.84
CA PHE A 469 -19.92 -29.63 40.49
C PHE A 469 -21.41 -29.28 40.43
N ALA A 470 -22.21 -29.73 41.40
CA ALA A 470 -23.62 -29.35 41.51
C ALA A 470 -23.79 -27.83 41.72
N ALA A 471 -22.94 -27.21 42.54
CA ALA A 471 -22.92 -25.75 42.69
C ALA A 471 -22.56 -25.04 41.39
N PHE A 472 -21.55 -25.52 40.66
CA PHE A 472 -21.15 -25.00 39.34
C PHE A 472 -22.28 -25.06 38.31
N THR A 473 -22.99 -26.19 38.19
CA THR A 473 -24.10 -26.32 37.23
C THR A 473 -25.31 -25.43 37.54
N LYS A 474 -25.42 -24.92 38.78
CA LYS A 474 -26.50 -24.02 39.21
C LYS A 474 -26.11 -22.54 39.13
N ASP A 475 -24.84 -22.23 38.86
CA ASP A 475 -24.35 -20.87 38.72
C ASP A 475 -25.00 -20.20 37.49
N PRO A 476 -25.71 -19.06 37.66
CA PRO A 476 -26.31 -18.33 36.55
C PRO A 476 -25.29 -17.88 35.48
N GLY A 477 -24.01 -17.72 35.85
CA GLY A 477 -22.92 -17.37 34.94
C GLY A 477 -22.46 -18.53 34.04
N VAL A 478 -22.90 -19.77 34.31
CA VAL A 478 -22.47 -20.99 33.60
C VAL A 478 -23.66 -21.55 32.82
N ASN A 479 -23.95 -20.95 31.66
CA ASN A 479 -24.93 -21.46 30.71
C ASN A 479 -24.31 -21.66 29.32
N VAL A 480 -23.59 -22.78 29.19
CA VAL A 480 -22.88 -23.12 27.95
C VAL A 480 -23.82 -23.26 26.75
N PRO A 481 -25.01 -23.89 26.84
CA PRO A 481 -25.96 -23.93 25.72
C PRO A 481 -26.33 -22.55 25.18
N VAL A 482 -26.75 -21.62 26.05
CA VAL A 482 -27.17 -20.28 25.62
C VAL A 482 -25.99 -19.47 25.09
N THR A 483 -24.82 -19.59 25.71
CA THR A 483 -23.60 -18.92 25.26
C THR A 483 -23.16 -19.43 23.89
N PHE A 484 -23.23 -20.75 23.68
CA PHE A 484 -22.97 -21.37 22.39
C PHE A 484 -24.00 -20.95 21.34
N ASP A 485 -25.29 -21.01 21.66
CA ASP A 485 -26.38 -20.63 20.75
C ASP A 485 -26.22 -19.18 20.29
N ASN A 486 -25.90 -18.26 21.19
CA ASN A 486 -25.63 -16.86 20.83
C ASN A 486 -24.39 -16.73 19.93
N ALA A 487 -23.29 -17.41 20.28
CA ALA A 487 -22.06 -17.37 19.52
C ALA A 487 -22.23 -17.95 18.10
N ILE A 488 -22.85 -19.13 17.96
CA ILE A 488 -23.07 -19.76 16.65
C ILE A 488 -24.05 -18.95 15.79
N SER A 489 -25.04 -18.30 16.42
CA SER A 489 -25.96 -17.40 15.71
C SER A 489 -25.23 -16.20 15.12
N GLN A 490 -24.31 -15.61 15.90
CA GLN A 490 -23.46 -14.52 15.43
C GLN A 490 -22.57 -15.01 14.27
N THR A 491 -21.91 -16.16 14.41
CA THR A 491 -21.09 -16.75 13.34
C THR A 491 -21.89 -16.99 12.05
N ILE A 492 -23.11 -17.51 12.15
CA ILE A 492 -24.00 -17.69 10.99
C ILE A 492 -24.35 -16.34 10.36
N SER A 493 -24.66 -15.32 11.17
CA SER A 493 -24.95 -13.96 10.69
C SER A 493 -23.75 -13.30 9.99
N ASP A 494 -22.57 -13.46 10.57
CA ASP A 494 -21.31 -12.96 10.01
C ASP A 494 -21.04 -13.63 8.67
N TYR A 495 -21.23 -14.94 8.60
CA TYR A 495 -21.07 -15.71 7.37
C TYR A 495 -22.10 -15.34 6.29
N LYS A 496 -23.37 -15.10 6.66
CA LYS A 496 -24.38 -14.54 5.75
C LYS A 496 -23.91 -13.20 5.16
N THR A 497 -23.31 -12.34 5.99
CA THR A 497 -22.74 -11.05 5.58
C THR A 497 -21.58 -11.22 4.60
N VAL A 498 -20.67 -12.17 4.85
CA VAL A 498 -19.57 -12.51 3.94
C VAL A 498 -20.13 -12.93 2.58
N LYS A 499 -21.08 -13.87 2.54
CA LYS A 499 -21.66 -14.34 1.28
C LYS A 499 -22.39 -13.24 0.51
N LYS A 500 -23.15 -12.40 1.22
CA LYS A 500 -23.81 -11.24 0.61
C LYS A 500 -22.83 -10.35 -0.13
N TYR A 501 -21.75 -9.91 0.53
CA TYR A 501 -20.76 -9.03 -0.11
C TYR A 501 -19.93 -9.74 -1.19
N SER A 502 -19.72 -11.05 -1.09
CA SER A 502 -19.15 -11.88 -2.17
C SER A 502 -19.99 -11.79 -3.45
N ILE A 503 -21.30 -11.99 -3.31
CA ILE A 503 -22.24 -12.05 -4.43
C ILE A 503 -22.37 -10.67 -5.06
N LEU A 504 -22.47 -9.61 -4.25
CA LEU A 504 -22.47 -8.24 -4.74
C LEU A 504 -21.20 -7.89 -5.53
N ASN A 505 -20.04 -8.35 -5.07
CA ASN A 505 -18.78 -8.17 -5.80
C ASN A 505 -18.78 -8.91 -7.14
N ALA A 506 -19.25 -10.17 -7.14
CA ALA A 506 -19.35 -10.97 -8.36
C ALA A 506 -20.33 -10.35 -9.37
N LEU A 507 -21.47 -9.83 -8.91
CA LEU A 507 -22.44 -9.10 -9.73
C LEU A 507 -21.82 -7.85 -10.36
N ALA A 508 -21.05 -7.07 -9.58
CA ALA A 508 -20.33 -5.90 -10.08
C ALA A 508 -19.26 -6.24 -11.12
N ASN A 509 -18.78 -7.48 -11.19
CA ASN A 509 -17.76 -7.93 -12.13
C ASN A 509 -18.34 -8.52 -13.43
N LEU A 510 -19.67 -8.66 -13.56
CA LEU A 510 -20.28 -9.22 -14.77
C LEU A 510 -20.13 -8.32 -16.01
N PRO A 511 -20.17 -8.90 -17.23
CA PRO A 511 -20.28 -8.13 -18.46
C PRO A 511 -21.53 -7.22 -18.47
N PRO A 512 -21.51 -6.08 -19.20
CA PRO A 512 -22.60 -5.10 -19.18
C PRO A 512 -23.99 -5.65 -19.49
N GLU A 513 -24.09 -6.54 -20.48
CA GLU A 513 -25.37 -7.18 -20.86
C GLU A 513 -25.93 -8.04 -19.71
N ASP A 514 -25.07 -8.79 -19.04
CA ASP A 514 -25.47 -9.68 -17.96
C ASP A 514 -25.82 -8.90 -16.68
N LYS A 515 -25.09 -7.81 -16.40
CA LYS A 515 -25.46 -6.83 -15.35
C LYS A 515 -26.87 -6.29 -15.58
N GLU A 516 -27.18 -5.89 -16.81
CA GLU A 516 -28.46 -5.33 -17.18
C GLU A 516 -29.59 -6.38 -17.08
N ASN A 517 -29.36 -7.60 -17.56
CA ASN A 517 -30.33 -8.69 -17.48
C ASN A 517 -30.71 -9.03 -16.03
N LEU A 518 -29.75 -9.05 -15.10
CA LEU A 518 -30.01 -9.31 -13.68
C LEU A 518 -30.61 -8.10 -12.95
N ARG A 519 -30.29 -6.87 -13.40
CA ARG A 519 -30.81 -5.63 -12.84
C ARG A 519 -32.25 -5.32 -13.26
N LEU A 520 -32.63 -5.63 -14.50
CA LEU A 520 -33.92 -5.20 -15.05
C LEU A 520 -34.91 -6.36 -15.23
N GLY A 521 -34.42 -7.57 -15.52
CA GLY A 521 -35.27 -8.69 -15.89
C GLY A 521 -35.99 -9.33 -14.70
N LYS A 522 -37.09 -10.03 -15.02
CA LYS A 522 -37.83 -10.86 -14.05
C LYS A 522 -36.96 -12.03 -13.59
N LEU A 523 -36.78 -12.20 -12.29
CA LEU A 523 -35.92 -13.23 -11.70
C LEU A 523 -36.71 -14.40 -11.12
N ASN A 524 -36.21 -15.63 -11.33
CA ASN A 524 -36.67 -16.86 -10.67
C ASN A 524 -35.45 -17.64 -10.16
N PHE A 525 -35.62 -18.37 -9.05
CA PHE A 525 -34.52 -19.03 -8.34
C PHE A 525 -34.74 -20.54 -8.30
N TYR A 526 -33.69 -21.27 -8.61
CA TYR A 526 -33.71 -22.73 -8.63
C TYR A 526 -32.49 -23.27 -7.89
N GLN A 527 -32.66 -24.44 -7.29
CA GLN A 527 -31.61 -25.14 -6.58
C GLN A 527 -31.68 -26.62 -6.88
N GLU A 528 -30.51 -27.25 -7.06
CA GLU A 528 -30.43 -28.69 -7.23
C GLU A 528 -30.51 -29.38 -5.85
N LYS A 529 -31.39 -30.37 -5.73
CA LYS A 529 -31.61 -31.15 -4.50
C LYS A 529 -31.60 -32.63 -4.81
N SER A 530 -30.99 -33.42 -3.92
CA SER A 530 -30.92 -34.88 -4.04
C SER A 530 -31.68 -35.56 -2.91
N TYR A 531 -32.50 -36.53 -3.30
CA TYR A 531 -33.42 -37.24 -2.42
C TYR A 531 -33.15 -38.73 -2.44
N ARG A 532 -33.12 -39.36 -1.25
CA ARG A 532 -33.14 -40.82 -1.12
C ARG A 532 -34.57 -41.31 -1.21
N VAL A 533 -34.79 -42.27 -2.09
CA VAL A 533 -36.07 -42.95 -2.31
C VAL A 533 -36.03 -44.26 -1.56
N SER A 534 -36.97 -44.45 -0.64
CA SER A 534 -37.09 -45.72 0.06
C SER A 534 -37.71 -46.78 -0.86
N TRP A 535 -37.32 -48.03 -0.67
CA TRP A 535 -37.93 -49.19 -1.31
C TRP A 535 -39.34 -49.50 -0.75
N THR A 536 -39.69 -48.94 0.42
CA THR A 536 -41.02 -49.09 1.03
C THR A 536 -42.03 -48.08 0.43
N PRO A 537 -43.18 -48.54 -0.10
CA PRO A 537 -44.10 -47.73 -0.93
C PRO A 537 -44.83 -46.58 -0.23
N PHE A 538 -44.63 -46.38 1.08
CA PHE A 538 -45.25 -45.31 1.87
C PHE A 538 -44.25 -44.39 2.58
N ALA A 539 -42.94 -44.69 2.50
CA ALA A 539 -41.93 -43.81 3.06
C ALA A 539 -41.62 -42.73 2.02
N GLY A 540 -41.87 -41.47 2.39
CA GLY A 540 -41.58 -40.32 1.54
C GLY A 540 -40.10 -40.21 1.15
N LYS A 541 -39.83 -39.43 0.10
CA LYS A 541 -38.47 -39.08 -0.30
C LYS A 541 -37.78 -38.30 0.82
N THR A 542 -36.56 -38.68 1.20
CA THR A 542 -35.78 -37.97 2.23
C THR A 542 -34.72 -37.10 1.57
N LEU A 543 -34.76 -35.79 1.78
CA LEU A 543 -33.72 -34.87 1.31
C LEU A 543 -32.42 -35.14 2.07
N PHE A 544 -31.31 -35.34 1.36
CA PHE A 544 -30.01 -35.61 2.00
C PHE A 544 -28.87 -34.73 1.45
N HIS A 545 -29.09 -34.04 0.34
CA HIS A 545 -28.13 -33.09 -0.21
C HIS A 545 -28.84 -31.92 -0.88
N THR A 546 -28.35 -30.71 -0.60
CA THR A 546 -28.77 -29.45 -1.23
C THR A 546 -27.53 -28.81 -1.85
N SER A 547 -27.59 -28.48 -3.13
CA SER A 547 -26.48 -27.84 -3.82
C SER A 547 -26.26 -26.42 -3.29
N LYS A 548 -24.99 -26.09 -3.07
CA LYS A 548 -24.56 -24.72 -2.74
C LYS A 548 -24.56 -23.80 -3.96
N LYS A 549 -24.83 -24.34 -5.15
CA LYS A 549 -24.98 -23.57 -6.38
C LYS A 549 -26.43 -23.20 -6.57
N ILE A 550 -26.68 -21.90 -6.80
CA ILE A 550 -28.02 -21.38 -7.02
C ILE A 550 -28.13 -20.95 -8.48
N LEU A 551 -29.16 -21.44 -9.15
CA LEU A 551 -29.46 -21.04 -10.52
C LEU A 551 -30.47 -19.90 -10.48
N VAL A 552 -30.17 -18.79 -11.14
CA VAL A 552 -31.07 -17.65 -11.29
C VAL A 552 -31.38 -17.49 -12.76
N THR A 553 -32.65 -17.60 -13.11
CA THR A 553 -33.11 -17.28 -14.46
C THR A 553 -33.59 -15.85 -14.48
N THR A 554 -33.36 -15.18 -15.61
CA THR A 554 -33.88 -13.85 -15.87
C THR A 554 -34.58 -13.81 -17.21
N LYS A 555 -35.69 -13.07 -17.29
CA LYS A 555 -36.34 -12.70 -18.54
C LYS A 555 -36.37 -11.18 -18.63
N HIS A 556 -35.53 -10.63 -19.52
CA HIS A 556 -35.44 -9.21 -19.82
C HIS A 556 -35.73 -9.01 -21.31
N GLN A 557 -36.68 -8.14 -21.66
CA GLN A 557 -37.11 -7.90 -23.06
C GLN A 557 -37.40 -9.19 -23.85
N ASN A 558 -38.09 -10.15 -23.23
CA ASN A 558 -38.39 -11.48 -23.77
C ASN A 558 -37.19 -12.40 -24.07
N LYS A 559 -35.96 -12.02 -23.68
CA LYS A 559 -34.77 -12.87 -23.83
C LYS A 559 -34.49 -13.60 -22.51
N PRO A 560 -34.66 -14.94 -22.44
CA PRO A 560 -34.30 -15.70 -21.25
C PRO A 560 -32.79 -15.85 -21.14
N SER A 561 -32.23 -15.69 -19.94
CA SER A 561 -30.86 -16.03 -19.60
C SER A 561 -30.83 -16.76 -18.26
N THR A 562 -29.88 -17.68 -18.07
CA THR A 562 -29.71 -18.43 -16.83
C THR A 562 -28.29 -18.23 -16.32
N TYR A 563 -28.17 -18.01 -15.02
CA TYR A 563 -26.91 -17.76 -14.33
C TYR A 563 -26.74 -18.76 -13.20
N GLU A 564 -25.56 -19.35 -13.09
CA GLU A 564 -25.15 -20.16 -11.94
C GLU A 564 -24.34 -19.27 -10.99
N PHE A 565 -24.83 -19.15 -9.76
CA PHE A 565 -24.15 -18.53 -8.64
C PHE A 565 -23.46 -19.63 -7.85
N ASP A 566 -22.15 -19.72 -7.99
CA ASP A 566 -21.31 -20.59 -7.17
C ASP A 566 -21.00 -19.86 -5.86
N THR A 567 -21.77 -20.17 -4.83
CA THR A 567 -21.67 -19.49 -3.53
C THR A 567 -20.43 -19.91 -2.73
N GLU A 568 -19.79 -21.02 -3.08
CA GLU A 568 -18.52 -21.44 -2.47
C GLU A 568 -17.38 -20.57 -2.99
N LYS A 569 -17.29 -20.44 -4.31
CA LYS A 569 -16.24 -19.66 -4.99
C LYS A 569 -16.55 -18.16 -5.08
N GLY A 570 -17.78 -17.75 -4.74
CA GLY A 570 -18.21 -16.36 -4.89
C GLY A 570 -18.18 -15.90 -6.35
N SER A 571 -18.58 -16.77 -7.29
CA SER A 571 -18.50 -16.50 -8.73
C SER A 571 -19.84 -16.68 -9.42
N ILE A 572 -20.03 -15.99 -10.55
CA ILE A 572 -21.25 -16.04 -11.34
C ILE A 572 -20.88 -16.33 -12.78
N ARG A 573 -21.56 -17.30 -13.39
CA ARG A 573 -21.39 -17.63 -14.81
C ARG A 573 -22.73 -17.79 -15.50
N LYS A 574 -22.81 -17.32 -16.74
CA LYS A 574 -23.94 -17.60 -17.62
C LYS A 574 -23.90 -19.06 -18.03
N VAL A 575 -25.05 -19.75 -17.96
CA VAL A 575 -25.21 -21.16 -18.29
C VAL A 575 -26.37 -21.36 -19.29
N SER A 576 -26.46 -22.54 -19.88
CA SER A 576 -27.55 -22.86 -20.81
C SER A 576 -28.92 -22.77 -20.14
N ASN A 577 -29.88 -22.14 -20.82
CA ASN A 577 -31.28 -22.12 -20.40
C ASN A 577 -31.92 -23.52 -20.36
N THR A 578 -31.35 -24.51 -21.04
CA THR A 578 -31.85 -25.89 -20.99
C THR A 578 -31.55 -26.60 -19.66
N LEU A 579 -30.68 -26.02 -18.83
CA LEU A 579 -30.29 -26.59 -17.55
C LEU A 579 -31.48 -26.70 -16.58
N ILE A 580 -32.32 -25.65 -16.50
CA ILE A 580 -33.50 -25.64 -15.62
C ILE A 580 -34.60 -26.60 -16.07
N THR A 581 -34.61 -27.01 -17.34
CA THR A 581 -35.57 -27.97 -17.92
C THR A 581 -35.00 -29.39 -18.02
N ARG A 582 -33.83 -29.65 -17.42
CA ARG A 582 -33.21 -30.98 -17.43
C ARG A 582 -34.12 -31.98 -16.71
N GLN A 583 -34.25 -33.19 -17.27
CA GLN A 583 -34.96 -34.29 -16.62
C GLN A 583 -34.29 -34.71 -15.30
N ASP A 584 -35.09 -35.21 -14.35
CA ASP A 584 -34.62 -35.77 -13.09
C ASP A 584 -33.56 -36.85 -13.32
N GLN A 585 -32.41 -36.71 -12.67
CA GLN A 585 -31.35 -37.72 -12.70
C GLN A 585 -31.63 -38.76 -11.62
N LYS A 586 -31.69 -40.03 -12.02
CA LYS A 586 -31.96 -41.16 -11.13
C LYS A 586 -30.76 -42.10 -11.12
N ILE A 587 -30.12 -42.28 -9.97
CA ILE A 587 -29.01 -43.21 -9.77
C ILE A 587 -29.35 -44.08 -8.56
N ALA A 588 -29.57 -45.38 -8.79
CA ALA A 588 -30.00 -46.31 -7.75
C ALA A 588 -31.23 -45.80 -6.96
N ASN A 589 -31.09 -45.60 -5.65
CA ASN A 589 -32.14 -45.07 -4.77
C ASN A 589 -32.06 -43.54 -4.58
N GLU A 590 -31.36 -42.82 -5.46
CA GLU A 590 -31.16 -41.37 -5.38
C GLU A 590 -31.80 -40.66 -6.59
N VAL A 591 -32.53 -39.59 -6.32
CA VAL A 591 -33.15 -38.73 -7.34
C VAL A 591 -32.65 -37.31 -7.14
N THR A 592 -31.93 -36.78 -8.13
CA THR A 592 -31.45 -35.39 -8.17
C THR A 592 -32.31 -34.59 -9.14
N ARG A 593 -32.87 -33.48 -8.66
CA ARG A 593 -33.77 -32.61 -9.41
C ARG A 593 -33.51 -31.14 -9.12
N ILE A 594 -33.81 -30.29 -10.10
CA ILE A 594 -33.72 -28.84 -9.98
C ILE A 594 -35.12 -28.35 -9.61
N GLU A 595 -35.23 -27.73 -8.43
CA GLU A 595 -36.50 -27.24 -7.90
C GLU A 595 -36.48 -25.72 -7.82
N GLU A 596 -37.58 -25.09 -8.24
CA GLU A 596 -37.80 -23.67 -7.97
C GLU A 596 -38.06 -23.47 -6.48
N PHE A 597 -37.43 -22.47 -5.88
CA PHE A 597 -37.72 -22.08 -4.51
C PHE A 597 -38.18 -20.63 -4.45
N SER A 598 -39.13 -20.36 -3.56
CA SER A 598 -39.55 -19.00 -3.25
C SER A 598 -38.66 -18.42 -2.17
N THR A 599 -38.24 -17.16 -2.33
CA THR A 599 -37.64 -16.38 -1.25
C THR A 599 -38.68 -16.20 -0.14
N PHE A 600 -38.28 -16.33 1.13
CA PHE A 600 -39.22 -16.59 2.24
C PHE A 600 -40.01 -15.36 2.71
N ASP A 601 -39.68 -14.15 2.24
CA ASP A 601 -40.39 -12.91 2.62
C ASP A 601 -41.43 -12.47 1.56
N SER A 602 -42.71 -12.73 1.86
CA SER A 602 -43.87 -12.34 1.03
C SER A 602 -44.02 -10.81 0.82
N LYS A 603 -43.27 -9.99 1.56
CA LYS A 603 -43.23 -8.53 1.39
C LYS A 603 -42.44 -8.06 0.16
N ARG A 604 -41.82 -8.98 -0.62
CA ARG A 604 -40.74 -8.65 -1.58
C ARG A 604 -40.90 -9.27 -2.97
N ASP A 605 -42.12 -9.36 -3.50
CA ASP A 605 -42.42 -9.89 -4.86
C ASP A 605 -41.89 -9.05 -6.04
N TYR A 606 -41.22 -7.92 -5.79
CA TYR A 606 -40.82 -6.94 -6.82
C TYR A 606 -39.75 -7.44 -7.82
N ILE A 607 -38.99 -8.51 -7.50
CA ILE A 607 -38.05 -9.11 -8.47
C ILE A 607 -38.68 -10.13 -9.42
N LYS A 608 -39.88 -10.63 -9.08
CA LYS A 608 -40.64 -11.55 -9.93
C LYS A 608 -41.32 -10.83 -11.10
N GLN A 609 -41.08 -9.52 -11.24
CA GLN A 609 -41.51 -8.70 -12.35
C GLN A 609 -40.29 -8.03 -12.99
N GLU A 610 -40.41 -7.77 -14.29
CA GLU A 610 -39.47 -6.91 -15.00
C GLU A 610 -39.68 -5.48 -14.51
N ASN A 611 -38.60 -4.78 -14.15
CA ASN A 611 -38.69 -3.44 -13.59
C ASN A 611 -37.93 -2.43 -14.49
N PRO A 612 -38.58 -1.89 -15.53
CA PRO A 612 -37.94 -0.94 -16.44
C PRO A 612 -37.69 0.45 -15.83
N ARG A 613 -38.15 0.71 -14.59
CA ARG A 613 -38.15 2.05 -13.96
C ARG A 613 -37.34 2.17 -12.67
N GLU A 614 -36.56 1.15 -12.27
CA GLU A 614 -35.74 1.25 -11.06
C GLU A 614 -34.64 2.31 -11.25
N GLY A 615 -34.66 3.31 -10.36
CA GLY A 615 -33.94 4.57 -10.49
C GLY A 615 -32.43 4.42 -10.67
N PHE A 616 -31.93 5.12 -11.69
CA PHE A 616 -30.61 5.74 -11.94
C PHE A 616 -29.30 5.22 -11.31
N ASN A 617 -29.24 4.12 -10.55
CA ASN A 617 -28.01 3.61 -9.96
C ASN A 617 -27.55 2.30 -10.64
N PRO A 618 -26.76 2.40 -11.74
CA PRO A 618 -26.23 1.24 -12.44
C PRO A 618 -25.09 0.53 -11.67
N ASN A 619 -24.63 1.09 -10.56
CA ASN A 619 -23.68 0.42 -9.67
C ASN A 619 -24.37 -0.71 -8.89
N LEU A 620 -24.23 -1.95 -9.37
CA LEU A 620 -24.81 -3.14 -8.75
C LEU A 620 -24.33 -3.40 -7.31
N PHE A 621 -23.19 -2.87 -6.88
CA PHE A 621 -22.73 -3.04 -5.50
C PHE A 621 -23.52 -2.18 -4.50
N LYS A 622 -24.14 -1.09 -4.97
CA LYS A 622 -25.02 -0.19 -4.17
C LYS A 622 -26.49 -0.24 -4.62
N ASN A 623 -26.81 -1.09 -5.59
CA ASN A 623 -28.15 -1.19 -6.17
C ASN A 623 -29.06 -2.02 -5.25
N PHE A 624 -30.24 -1.49 -4.94
CA PHE A 624 -31.20 -2.13 -4.03
C PHE A 624 -31.65 -3.52 -4.51
N ARG A 625 -31.96 -3.68 -5.79
CA ARG A 625 -32.34 -4.98 -6.37
C ARG A 625 -31.20 -5.99 -6.35
N ALA A 626 -29.97 -5.54 -6.61
CA ALA A 626 -28.79 -6.40 -6.52
C ALA A 626 -28.49 -6.84 -5.07
N ASP A 627 -28.67 -5.94 -4.10
CA ASP A 627 -28.58 -6.24 -2.67
C ASP A 627 -29.58 -7.31 -2.26
N TYR A 628 -30.81 -7.20 -2.76
CA TYR A 628 -31.85 -8.20 -2.51
C TYR A 628 -31.65 -9.52 -3.26
N LEU A 629 -31.13 -9.48 -4.49
CA LEU A 629 -30.69 -10.67 -5.20
C LEU A 629 -29.63 -11.43 -4.38
N ALA A 630 -28.66 -10.71 -3.81
CA ALA A 630 -27.66 -11.30 -2.94
C ALA A 630 -28.29 -11.90 -1.67
N ASP A 631 -29.21 -11.19 -1.00
CA ASP A 631 -29.94 -11.73 0.17
C ASP A 631 -30.71 -13.00 -0.18
N SER A 632 -31.41 -13.01 -1.31
CA SER A 632 -32.19 -14.16 -1.79
C SER A 632 -31.33 -15.40 -2.02
N ILE A 633 -30.12 -15.20 -2.53
CA ILE A 633 -29.14 -16.29 -2.74
C ILE A 633 -28.59 -16.77 -1.40
N VAL A 634 -28.28 -15.86 -0.47
CA VAL A 634 -27.81 -16.22 0.88
C VAL A 634 -28.87 -17.01 1.66
N GLU A 635 -30.14 -16.63 1.55
CA GLU A 635 -31.27 -17.37 2.13
C GLU A 635 -31.41 -18.78 1.55
N GLY A 636 -31.21 -18.93 0.23
CA GLY A 636 -31.26 -20.23 -0.45
C GLY A 636 -30.21 -21.25 0.04
N LEU A 637 -29.21 -20.83 0.80
CA LEU A 637 -28.21 -21.72 1.39
C LEU A 637 -28.69 -22.41 2.68
N ASP A 638 -29.82 -21.99 3.25
CA ASP A 638 -30.42 -22.55 4.48
C ASP A 638 -29.39 -22.69 5.64
N LEU A 639 -28.62 -21.63 5.86
CA LEU A 639 -27.54 -21.63 6.84
C LEU A 639 -28.04 -21.78 8.30
N ASP A 640 -29.34 -21.57 8.55
CA ASP A 640 -29.91 -21.73 9.89
C ASP A 640 -30.11 -23.22 10.25
N ALA A 641 -30.28 -24.11 9.26
CA ALA A 641 -30.28 -25.55 9.47
C ALA A 641 -28.95 -26.06 10.08
N ILE A 642 -27.87 -25.30 9.92
CA ILE A 642 -26.54 -25.61 10.46
C ILE A 642 -26.52 -25.51 11.99
N ARG A 643 -27.36 -24.66 12.61
CA ARG A 643 -27.43 -24.52 14.08
C ARG A 643 -27.69 -25.87 14.76
N HIS A 644 -28.58 -26.68 14.18
CA HIS A 644 -28.91 -28.01 14.70
C HIS A 644 -27.78 -29.03 14.54
N GLN A 645 -26.91 -28.86 13.54
CA GLN A 645 -25.75 -29.72 13.33
C GLN A 645 -24.58 -29.29 14.21
N ALA A 646 -24.30 -27.99 14.35
CA ALA A 646 -23.13 -27.45 15.07
C ALA A 646 -23.17 -27.67 16.60
N ALA A 647 -24.32 -27.97 17.19
CA ALA A 647 -24.50 -28.10 18.63
C ALA A 647 -23.69 -29.24 19.29
N GLY A 648 -23.21 -30.23 18.50
CA GLY A 648 -22.61 -31.47 19.01
C GLY A 648 -23.63 -32.31 19.78
N THR A 649 -23.55 -33.64 19.69
CA THR A 649 -24.52 -34.51 20.39
C THR A 649 -23.92 -35.14 21.64
N THR A 650 -24.59 -34.97 22.76
CA THR A 650 -24.38 -35.72 24.00
C THR A 650 -25.03 -37.11 23.92
N PRO A 651 -24.73 -38.07 24.82
CA PRO A 651 -25.30 -39.43 24.75
C PRO A 651 -26.84 -39.52 24.73
N ASP A 652 -27.55 -38.51 25.26
CA ASP A 652 -29.03 -38.44 25.19
C ASP A 652 -29.55 -37.82 23.89
N GLU A 653 -28.78 -36.93 23.26
CA GLU A 653 -29.06 -36.36 21.93
C GLU A 653 -28.68 -37.36 20.81
N HIS A 654 -27.70 -38.24 21.06
CA HIS A 654 -27.27 -39.32 20.17
C HIS A 654 -28.38 -40.34 19.87
N ARG A 655 -29.42 -40.41 20.72
CA ARG A 655 -30.62 -41.21 20.48
C ARG A 655 -31.56 -40.62 19.41
N ARG A 656 -31.24 -39.46 18.80
CA ARG A 656 -32.11 -38.81 17.80
C ARG A 656 -31.50 -38.28 16.49
N ALA A 657 -30.19 -38.13 16.27
CA ALA A 657 -29.68 -37.83 14.90
C ALA A 657 -28.15 -37.98 14.74
N VAL A 658 -27.75 -38.18 13.48
CA VAL A 658 -26.45 -38.58 12.90
C VAL A 658 -25.32 -37.56 13.13
N ALA A 659 -24.16 -38.05 13.58
CA ALA A 659 -22.92 -37.32 13.77
C ALA A 659 -21.91 -37.62 12.64
N ASP A 660 -21.26 -36.57 12.09
CA ASP A 660 -19.84 -36.54 11.64
C ASP A 660 -19.50 -35.42 10.63
N THR A 661 -20.44 -34.55 10.23
CA THR A 661 -20.21 -33.65 9.07
C THR A 661 -19.78 -32.20 9.42
N ILE A 662 -19.72 -31.83 10.69
CA ILE A 662 -19.66 -30.40 11.10
C ILE A 662 -18.31 -29.73 10.79
N GLY A 663 -17.21 -30.43 11.05
CA GLY A 663 -15.87 -29.88 10.83
C GLY A 663 -15.63 -29.53 9.36
N ASN A 664 -15.98 -30.43 8.45
CA ASN A 664 -15.81 -30.20 7.01
C ASN A 664 -16.80 -29.18 6.46
N PHE A 665 -18.03 -29.13 6.98
CA PHE A 665 -19.07 -28.26 6.42
C PHE A 665 -18.74 -26.76 6.53
N PHE A 666 -18.33 -26.25 7.70
CA PHE A 666 -17.89 -24.85 7.82
C PHE A 666 -16.56 -24.60 7.08
N LEU A 667 -15.67 -25.59 7.06
CA LEU A 667 -14.39 -25.51 6.34
C LEU A 667 -14.57 -25.45 4.81
N ASP A 668 -15.55 -26.17 4.25
CA ASP A 668 -15.90 -26.21 2.83
C ASP A 668 -16.72 -24.97 2.38
N LEU A 669 -17.09 -24.12 3.34
CA LEU A 669 -17.93 -22.94 3.14
C LEU A 669 -17.10 -21.64 3.12
N ILE A 670 -15.88 -21.68 3.67
CA ILE A 670 -14.96 -20.54 3.77
C ILE A 670 -14.19 -20.36 2.44
N PRO A 671 -14.42 -19.27 1.68
CA PRO A 671 -13.49 -18.87 0.62
C PRO A 671 -12.11 -18.62 1.27
N LEU A 672 -10.99 -19.00 0.63
CA LEU A 672 -9.58 -18.88 1.10
C LEU A 672 -8.99 -20.05 1.91
N ARG A 673 -9.73 -21.11 2.24
CA ARG A 673 -9.20 -22.22 3.05
C ARG A 673 -7.97 -22.88 2.41
N SER A 674 -8.02 -23.15 1.11
CA SER A 674 -6.94 -23.81 0.36
C SER A 674 -5.64 -23.01 0.46
N ALA A 675 -5.73 -21.69 0.32
CA ALA A 675 -4.61 -20.77 0.42
C ALA A 675 -3.97 -20.78 1.82
N ILE A 676 -4.79 -20.71 2.88
CA ILE A 676 -4.32 -20.72 4.28
C ILE A 676 -3.66 -22.04 4.64
N VAL A 677 -4.28 -23.18 4.26
CA VAL A 677 -3.75 -24.53 4.53
C VAL A 677 -2.45 -24.79 3.76
N ASN A 678 -2.36 -24.36 2.49
CA ASN A 678 -1.13 -24.50 1.70
C ASN A 678 -0.01 -23.58 2.21
N LEU A 679 -0.33 -22.36 2.68
CA LEU A 679 0.65 -21.47 3.33
C LEU A 679 1.14 -22.02 4.67
N SER A 680 0.23 -22.52 5.52
CA SER A 680 0.57 -23.07 6.84
C SER A 680 1.37 -24.36 6.75
N ASN A 681 1.17 -25.14 5.67
CA ASN A 681 1.89 -26.39 5.41
C ASN A 681 3.22 -26.18 4.65
N GLY A 682 3.63 -24.94 4.37
CA GLY A 682 4.89 -24.64 3.68
C GLY A 682 4.88 -24.85 2.16
N ASN A 683 3.71 -25.08 1.56
CA ASN A 683 3.54 -25.23 0.11
C ASN A 683 3.38 -23.84 -0.54
N TYR A 684 4.43 -23.03 -0.52
CA TYR A 684 4.38 -21.63 -0.95
C TYR A 684 4.02 -21.41 -2.42
N LYS A 685 4.25 -22.40 -3.30
CA LYS A 685 3.90 -22.31 -4.72
C LYS A 685 2.38 -22.42 -4.94
N ASP A 686 1.75 -23.38 -4.27
CA ASP A 686 0.31 -23.63 -4.36
C ASP A 686 -0.49 -22.69 -3.44
N GLY A 687 0.08 -22.33 -2.27
CA GLY A 687 -0.50 -21.36 -1.36
C GLY A 687 -0.51 -19.94 -1.91
N PHE A 688 0.41 -19.57 -2.80
CA PHE A 688 0.41 -18.27 -3.46
C PHE A 688 -0.58 -18.22 -4.64
N SER A 689 -0.70 -19.29 -5.42
CA SER A 689 -1.71 -19.37 -6.49
C SER A 689 -3.13 -19.38 -5.92
N ASP A 690 -3.38 -20.14 -4.87
CA ASP A 690 -4.70 -20.21 -4.22
C ASP A 690 -5.07 -18.88 -3.54
N LEU A 691 -4.08 -18.16 -2.99
CA LEU A 691 -4.26 -16.81 -2.45
C LEU A 691 -4.60 -15.80 -3.57
N ALA A 692 -4.00 -15.91 -4.75
CA ALA A 692 -4.30 -15.01 -5.88
C ALA A 692 -5.72 -15.21 -6.45
N PHE A 693 -6.24 -16.45 -6.44
CA PHE A 693 -7.61 -16.76 -6.87
C PHE A 693 -8.67 -16.30 -5.86
N ASP A 694 -8.43 -16.46 -4.56
CA ASP A 694 -9.45 -16.23 -3.53
C ASP A 694 -9.33 -14.84 -2.85
N ALA A 695 -8.13 -14.25 -2.75
CA ALA A 695 -7.90 -13.09 -1.87
C ALA A 695 -8.37 -11.75 -2.42
N PHE A 696 -8.70 -11.65 -3.71
CA PHE A 696 -9.19 -10.41 -4.32
C PHE A 696 -10.72 -10.37 -4.46
N GLY A 697 -11.42 -11.47 -4.17
CA GLY A 697 -12.87 -11.46 -3.99
C GLY A 697 -13.31 -10.64 -2.76
N PHE A 698 -12.41 -10.46 -1.77
CA PHE A 698 -12.63 -9.73 -0.52
C PHE A 698 -11.50 -8.78 -0.06
N LEU A 699 -10.32 -8.86 -0.68
CA LEU A 699 -9.11 -8.03 -0.44
C LEU A 699 -8.53 -8.04 0.99
N THR A 700 -7.55 -8.94 1.15
CA THR A 700 -6.33 -8.92 1.98
C THR A 700 -6.20 -7.95 3.17
N ALA A 701 -6.82 -8.29 4.29
CA ALA A 701 -6.24 -8.03 5.61
C ALA A 701 -5.89 -9.38 6.26
N GLY A 702 -4.59 -9.59 6.52
CA GLY A 702 -4.05 -10.49 7.54
C GLY A 702 -4.44 -11.98 7.51
N ALA A 703 -3.46 -12.85 7.23
CA ALA A 703 -3.49 -14.17 7.86
C ALA A 703 -3.32 -13.96 9.38
N GLY A 704 -4.43 -13.97 10.10
CA GLY A 704 -4.51 -13.81 11.55
C GLY A 704 -4.95 -15.08 12.25
N VAL A 705 -4.31 -16.23 11.99
CA VAL A 705 -4.42 -17.35 12.94
C VAL A 705 -3.57 -17.01 14.16
N ALA A 706 -4.14 -16.27 15.11
CA ALA A 706 -3.85 -16.36 16.54
C ALA A 706 -4.55 -15.22 17.32
N ALA A 707 -5.73 -15.49 17.87
CA ALA A 707 -6.15 -14.91 19.16
C ALA A 707 -7.44 -15.57 19.69
N LYS A 708 -7.32 -16.74 20.33
CA LYS A 708 -8.03 -17.08 21.57
C LYS A 708 -7.54 -18.44 22.10
N VAL A 709 -6.53 -18.38 22.95
CA VAL A 709 -6.54 -19.15 24.20
C VAL A 709 -6.54 -18.10 25.30
N GLY A 710 -7.53 -18.18 26.18
CA GLY A 710 -7.78 -17.21 27.23
C GLY A 710 -6.66 -17.16 28.27
N LYS A 711 -6.68 -16.07 29.04
CA LYS A 711 -5.97 -15.82 30.30
C LYS A 711 -5.35 -17.07 30.95
N THR A 712 -4.03 -17.26 30.84
CA THR A 712 -3.15 -17.78 31.92
C THR A 712 -1.65 -17.70 31.56
N LEU A 713 -0.91 -17.07 32.47
CA LEU A 713 0.49 -17.26 32.89
C LEU A 713 1.68 -17.43 31.89
N SER A 714 2.72 -16.67 32.23
CA SER A 714 4.12 -16.69 31.81
C SER A 714 4.79 -18.06 31.62
N THR A 715 5.56 -18.16 30.53
CA THR A 715 6.81 -18.94 30.25
C THR A 715 6.76 -19.86 29.03
N ALA A 716 7.18 -19.36 27.86
CA ALA A 716 7.96 -20.10 26.84
C ALA A 716 8.41 -19.16 25.71
N SER A 717 9.66 -19.33 25.28
CA SER A 717 10.48 -18.43 24.47
C SER A 717 10.20 -18.42 22.96
N SER A 718 10.29 -17.22 22.40
CA SER A 718 10.57 -16.80 21.01
C SER A 718 11.01 -17.86 19.98
N ALA A 719 10.19 -18.10 18.94
CA ALA A 719 10.64 -18.42 17.56
C ALA A 719 9.53 -18.52 16.47
N ALA A 720 8.26 -18.17 16.71
CA ALA A 720 7.18 -18.52 15.77
C ALA A 720 6.23 -17.38 15.34
N SER A 721 6.72 -16.16 15.07
CA SER A 721 5.81 -15.03 14.74
C SER A 721 6.30 -14.00 13.70
N LYS A 722 7.24 -14.34 12.80
CA LYS A 722 7.68 -13.40 11.74
C LYS A 722 7.61 -13.96 10.33
N ALA A 723 6.44 -14.43 9.92
CA ALA A 723 6.12 -14.61 8.49
C ALA A 723 4.96 -13.68 8.11
N LEU A 724 5.19 -12.88 7.06
CA LEU A 724 4.22 -12.11 6.26
C LEU A 724 3.65 -10.81 6.87
N LYS A 725 4.50 -9.76 6.88
CA LYS A 725 4.02 -8.37 6.79
C LYS A 725 3.78 -8.01 5.32
N LEU A 726 2.67 -8.46 4.74
CA LEU A 726 2.11 -7.92 3.49
C LEU A 726 0.79 -7.25 3.85
N SER A 727 0.85 -5.94 4.11
CA SER A 727 -0.21 -5.22 4.86
C SER A 727 -0.71 -3.94 4.18
N LYS A 728 -0.37 -3.70 2.92
CA LYS A 728 -0.89 -2.56 2.19
C LYS A 728 -1.75 -3.04 1.04
N ILE A 729 -3.07 -3.08 1.28
CA ILE A 729 -3.99 -2.88 0.17
C ILE A 729 -3.72 -1.45 -0.32
N PHE A 730 -3.40 -1.30 -1.60
CA PHE A 730 -3.31 -0.01 -2.29
C PHE A 730 -4.72 0.60 -2.42
N GLY A 731 -5.40 0.79 -1.28
CA GLY A 731 -6.64 1.54 -1.20
C GLY A 731 -6.33 3.00 -1.45
N VAL A 732 -7.19 3.64 -2.23
CA VAL A 732 -7.12 5.03 -2.71
C VAL A 732 -7.18 6.07 -1.56
N THR A 733 -7.04 5.63 -0.30
CA THR A 733 -6.96 6.41 0.94
C THR A 733 -5.83 7.46 1.00
N ALA A 734 -5.00 7.58 -0.03
CA ALA A 734 -3.96 8.61 -0.14
C ALA A 734 -4.37 9.82 -1.02
N LEU A 735 -5.59 9.88 -1.55
CA LEU A 735 -6.01 10.96 -2.47
C LEU A 735 -6.77 12.14 -1.81
N SER A 736 -7.09 12.10 -0.51
CA SER A 736 -7.95 13.12 0.15
C SER A 736 -7.37 14.54 0.23
N GLU A 737 -6.14 14.73 -0.22
CA GLU A 737 -5.36 15.96 -0.03
C GLU A 737 -4.64 16.42 -1.29
N LEU A 738 -4.98 15.80 -2.43
CA LEU A 738 -4.44 16.18 -3.72
C LEU A 738 -5.36 17.19 -4.40
N ASN A 739 -4.76 18.06 -5.21
CA ASN A 739 -5.47 18.91 -6.14
C ASN A 739 -5.41 18.25 -7.53
N PRO A 740 -6.28 17.26 -7.83
CA PRO A 740 -6.17 16.45 -9.05
C PRO A 740 -6.39 17.25 -10.35
N LEU A 741 -6.80 18.53 -10.25
CA LEU A 741 -7.09 19.40 -11.38
C LEU A 741 -5.85 20.05 -12.02
N SER A 742 -4.68 20.05 -11.38
CA SER A 742 -3.47 20.58 -12.03
C SER A 742 -2.86 19.65 -13.09
N GLY A 743 -3.41 18.43 -13.26
CA GLY A 743 -2.90 17.41 -14.17
C GLY A 743 -3.93 16.76 -15.10
N LEU A 744 -5.21 17.13 -15.05
CA LEU A 744 -6.27 16.57 -15.91
C LEU A 744 -6.09 16.93 -17.40
N GLY A 745 -5.39 18.03 -17.71
CA GLY A 745 -4.95 18.36 -19.08
C GLY A 745 -3.81 17.46 -19.58
N ASP A 746 -3.04 16.87 -18.66
CA ASP A 746 -1.83 16.05 -18.86
C ASP A 746 -2.05 14.58 -18.40
N LEU A 747 -3.29 14.08 -18.38
CA LEU A 747 -3.63 12.71 -17.95
C LEU A 747 -3.02 11.66 -18.88
N ALA A 748 -1.75 11.36 -18.59
CA ALA A 748 -0.88 10.28 -19.02
C ALA A 748 -1.39 9.49 -20.23
N VAL A 749 -1.22 10.07 -21.41
CA VAL A 749 -1.29 9.30 -22.63
C VAL A 749 0.10 8.83 -22.99
N GLY A 750 0.27 7.51 -22.99
CA GLY A 750 0.85 6.71 -24.08
C GLY A 750 2.17 7.05 -24.78
N ALA A 751 2.72 8.27 -24.79
CA ALA A 751 3.91 8.62 -25.57
C ALA A 751 4.83 9.69 -24.95
N GLY A 752 4.51 10.24 -23.78
CA GLY A 752 5.38 11.22 -23.12
C GLY A 752 5.10 11.27 -21.63
N LYS A 753 5.61 10.28 -20.88
CA LYS A 753 5.52 10.30 -19.42
C LYS A 753 6.51 11.34 -18.90
N LEU A 754 6.08 12.60 -18.78
CA LEU A 754 6.67 13.51 -17.82
C LEU A 754 6.33 12.97 -16.43
N ALA A 755 7.15 12.04 -15.95
CA ALA A 755 7.12 11.66 -14.56
C ALA A 755 7.73 12.83 -13.79
N ILE A 756 6.89 13.74 -13.36
CA ILE A 756 7.31 14.83 -12.49
C ILE A 756 7.38 14.21 -11.10
N SER A 757 8.58 14.15 -10.52
CA SER A 757 8.67 13.85 -9.10
C SER A 757 8.05 15.02 -8.36
N GLY A 758 7.03 14.76 -7.54
CA GLY A 758 6.60 15.70 -6.51
C GLY A 758 7.70 15.88 -5.48
N ALA A 759 8.76 16.59 -5.85
CA ALA A 759 9.66 17.21 -4.91
C ALA A 759 8.93 18.45 -4.36
N ASN A 760 9.03 18.67 -3.06
CA ASN A 760 8.58 19.89 -2.43
C ASN A 760 9.38 21.08 -3.00
N ALA A 761 8.94 21.64 -4.12
CA ALA A 761 9.49 22.85 -4.71
C ALA A 761 8.65 24.04 -4.22
N GLY A 762 9.28 24.86 -3.37
CA GLY A 762 8.78 26.20 -3.05
C GLY A 762 8.84 27.10 -4.29
N THR A 763 7.89 28.03 -4.33
CA THR A 763 7.93 29.31 -5.07
C THR A 763 8.35 29.24 -6.55
N GLN A 764 7.36 29.42 -7.42
CA GLN A 764 7.37 29.30 -8.88
C GLN A 764 6.96 27.88 -9.31
N GLY A 765 5.90 27.75 -10.12
CA GLY A 765 5.31 26.47 -10.52
C GLY A 765 6.17 25.62 -11.47
N LEU A 766 7.44 25.40 -11.14
CA LEU A 766 8.37 24.55 -11.86
C LEU A 766 8.19 23.09 -11.46
N LYS A 767 8.02 22.24 -12.47
CA LYS A 767 7.88 20.79 -12.36
C LYS A 767 9.28 20.16 -12.46
N THR A 768 9.70 19.32 -11.49
CA THR A 768 11.01 18.62 -11.53
C THR A 768 10.90 17.26 -12.22
N LEU A 769 11.82 16.96 -13.15
CA LEU A 769 11.84 15.70 -13.89
C LEU A 769 12.30 14.51 -13.04
N LYS A 770 11.67 13.35 -13.21
CA LYS A 770 12.21 12.07 -12.75
C LYS A 770 13.61 11.86 -13.33
N GLY A 771 14.50 11.24 -12.58
CA GLY A 771 15.88 11.03 -13.02
C GLY A 771 16.78 12.27 -12.90
N THR A 772 16.29 13.36 -12.29
CA THR A 772 17.13 14.47 -11.84
C THR A 772 18.14 13.96 -10.82
N ALA A 773 19.41 14.28 -11.05
CA ALA A 773 20.53 13.87 -10.24
C ALA A 773 20.51 14.55 -8.87
N ASN A 774 20.81 13.79 -7.83
CA ASN A 774 21.11 14.37 -6.52
C ASN A 774 22.54 14.98 -6.52
N SER A 775 22.88 15.68 -5.44
CA SER A 775 24.19 16.35 -5.32
C SER A 775 25.39 15.42 -5.49
N ARG A 776 25.32 14.14 -5.09
CA ARG A 776 26.41 13.18 -5.30
C ARG A 776 26.53 12.76 -6.76
N GLU A 777 25.40 12.54 -7.42
CA GLU A 777 25.34 12.17 -8.84
C GLU A 777 25.81 13.32 -9.73
N LEU A 778 25.47 14.56 -9.40
CA LEU A 778 25.98 15.76 -10.09
C LEU A 778 27.49 15.91 -9.93
N VAL A 779 28.03 15.68 -8.73
CA VAL A 779 29.49 15.70 -8.51
C VAL A 779 30.17 14.59 -9.32
N ALA A 780 29.61 13.38 -9.34
CA ALA A 780 30.15 12.30 -10.15
C ALA A 780 30.09 12.61 -11.65
N ALA A 781 29.02 13.25 -12.13
CA ALA A 781 28.87 13.68 -13.51
C ALA A 781 29.84 14.83 -13.87
N GLY A 782 30.03 15.81 -12.99
CA GLY A 782 30.97 16.92 -13.18
C GLY A 782 32.44 16.47 -13.19
N ASN A 783 32.76 15.31 -12.63
CA ASN A 783 34.08 14.70 -12.78
C ASN A 783 34.28 13.99 -14.14
N ARG A 784 33.19 13.71 -14.88
CA ARG A 784 33.21 12.96 -16.15
C ARG A 784 33.01 13.84 -17.37
N TYR A 785 32.29 14.96 -17.22
CA TYR A 785 31.91 15.87 -18.30
C TYR A 785 32.41 17.29 -18.03
N GLU A 786 32.32 18.19 -19.02
CA GLU A 786 32.86 19.56 -18.92
C GLU A 786 32.22 20.36 -17.78
N ALA A 787 30.93 20.14 -17.54
CA ALA A 787 30.19 20.65 -16.40
C ALA A 787 28.96 19.77 -16.13
N ALA A 788 28.43 19.82 -14.91
CA ALA A 788 27.15 19.23 -14.55
C ALA A 788 26.35 20.20 -13.67
N ALA A 789 25.05 20.33 -13.95
CA ALA A 789 24.18 21.27 -13.25
C ALA A 789 22.73 20.78 -13.19
N THR A 790 22.00 21.24 -12.18
CA THR A 790 20.53 21.28 -12.21
C THR A 790 20.10 22.67 -12.65
N GLY A 791 19.11 22.73 -13.54
CA GLY A 791 18.64 23.99 -14.10
C GLY A 791 17.28 23.86 -14.75
N SER A 792 16.72 25.01 -15.10
CA SER A 792 15.41 25.11 -15.75
C SER A 792 15.55 25.30 -17.25
N PHE A 793 14.65 24.69 -18.02
CA PHE A 793 14.55 24.88 -19.47
C PHE A 793 13.08 24.89 -19.92
N GLN A 794 12.83 25.45 -21.11
CA GLN A 794 11.48 25.51 -21.67
C GLN A 794 11.14 24.22 -22.41
N MET A 795 9.93 23.71 -22.18
CA MET A 795 9.36 22.59 -22.90
C MET A 795 7.91 22.92 -23.30
N GLY A 796 7.73 23.35 -24.55
CA GLY A 796 6.45 23.92 -24.99
C GLY A 796 6.13 25.20 -24.23
N GLU A 797 4.95 25.29 -23.62
CA GLU A 797 4.53 26.43 -22.78
C GLU A 797 4.93 26.29 -21.30
N GLN A 798 5.57 25.17 -20.90
CA GLN A 798 5.89 24.88 -19.51
C GLN A 798 7.40 24.97 -19.25
N THR A 799 7.78 25.57 -18.12
CA THR A 799 9.17 25.55 -17.63
C THR A 799 9.37 24.37 -16.69
N VAL A 800 10.40 23.58 -16.95
CA VAL A 800 10.68 22.31 -16.26
C VAL A 800 12.10 22.34 -15.71
N GLU A 801 12.30 21.77 -14.52
CA GLU A 801 13.61 21.62 -13.89
C GLU A 801 14.17 20.22 -14.12
N GLY A 802 15.45 20.12 -14.49
CA GLY A 802 16.14 18.85 -14.70
C GLY A 802 17.65 18.95 -14.59
N SER A 803 18.32 17.80 -14.56
CA SER A 803 19.78 17.72 -14.59
C SER A 803 20.31 17.70 -16.02
N ALA A 804 21.42 18.39 -16.24
CA ALA A 804 22.11 18.45 -17.51
C ALA A 804 23.63 18.38 -17.33
N VAL A 805 24.32 17.92 -18.37
CA VAL A 805 25.78 17.94 -18.47
C VAL A 805 26.20 18.71 -19.72
N GLN A 806 27.34 19.38 -19.64
CA GLN A 806 27.91 20.14 -20.76
C GLN A 806 28.95 19.30 -21.49
N ILE A 807 28.83 19.25 -22.81
CA ILE A 807 29.72 18.51 -23.72
C ILE A 807 29.90 19.35 -24.99
N LYS A 808 31.14 19.68 -25.34
CA LYS A 808 31.51 20.57 -26.45
C LYS A 808 30.75 21.89 -26.39
N GLY A 809 30.61 22.47 -25.20
CA GLY A 809 29.91 23.73 -24.96
C GLY A 809 28.37 23.67 -25.06
N LYS A 810 27.76 22.52 -25.39
CA LYS A 810 26.31 22.33 -25.45
C LYS A 810 25.79 21.57 -24.22
N TRP A 811 24.62 21.95 -23.71
CA TRP A 811 23.97 21.26 -22.59
C TRP A 811 23.08 20.13 -23.08
N TYR A 812 23.23 18.95 -22.48
CA TYR A 812 22.42 17.76 -22.75
C TYR A 812 21.75 17.28 -21.47
N ALA A 813 20.52 16.80 -21.56
CA ALA A 813 19.82 16.24 -20.41
C ALA A 813 20.59 15.02 -19.85
N PHE A 814 20.57 14.83 -18.53
CA PHE A 814 21.32 13.79 -17.85
C PHE A 814 20.38 12.85 -17.07
N ASP A 815 20.45 11.55 -17.36
CA ASP A 815 19.69 10.51 -16.66
C ASP A 815 20.51 9.98 -15.49
N ALA A 816 20.13 10.35 -14.26
CA ALA A 816 20.82 9.91 -13.06
C ALA A 816 20.70 8.41 -12.78
N GLN A 817 19.69 7.72 -13.32
CA GLN A 817 19.55 6.26 -13.17
C GLN A 817 20.52 5.51 -14.08
N LYS A 818 20.70 6.00 -15.31
CA LYS A 818 21.64 5.41 -16.28
C LYS A 818 23.07 5.96 -16.16
N HIS A 819 23.24 7.08 -15.45
CA HIS A 819 24.48 7.86 -15.39
C HIS A 819 25.02 8.25 -16.78
N GLN A 820 24.14 8.64 -17.69
CA GLN A 820 24.47 9.01 -19.07
C GLN A 820 23.66 10.23 -19.56
N PRO A 821 24.24 11.09 -20.42
CA PRO A 821 23.49 12.11 -21.14
C PRO A 821 22.59 11.50 -22.22
N TYR A 822 21.56 12.23 -22.64
CA TYR A 822 20.67 11.78 -23.70
C TYR A 822 20.04 12.96 -24.48
N GLY A 823 19.53 12.63 -25.67
CA GLY A 823 18.76 13.55 -26.51
C GLY A 823 19.55 14.63 -27.23
N SER A 824 18.80 15.53 -27.88
CA SER A 824 19.30 16.73 -28.54
C SER A 824 19.78 17.78 -27.51
N PRO A 825 20.61 18.75 -27.92
CA PRO A 825 20.98 19.87 -27.06
C PRO A 825 19.76 20.60 -26.48
N LEU A 826 19.78 20.88 -25.19
CA LEU A 826 18.74 21.64 -24.50
C LEU A 826 18.74 23.10 -24.98
N GLN A 827 17.57 23.59 -25.38
CA GLN A 827 17.40 25.00 -25.73
C GLN A 827 17.17 25.85 -24.48
N ALA A 828 17.90 26.96 -24.35
CA ALA A 828 17.73 27.94 -23.28
C ALA A 828 17.80 27.36 -21.85
N PHE A 829 18.73 26.42 -21.60
CA PHE A 829 19.00 25.91 -20.25
C PHE A 829 19.62 27.00 -19.36
N SER A 830 18.99 27.27 -18.22
CA SER A 830 19.48 28.20 -17.19
C SER A 830 19.90 27.39 -15.96
N SER A 831 21.20 27.38 -15.65
CA SER A 831 21.72 26.67 -14.47
C SER A 831 21.38 27.42 -13.18
N ALA A 832 20.96 26.67 -12.14
CA ALA A 832 20.79 27.21 -10.79
C ALA A 832 22.08 27.09 -9.97
N ASP A 833 22.82 26.00 -10.15
CA ASP A 833 24.14 25.73 -9.55
C ASP A 833 25.02 24.99 -10.58
N THR A 834 26.10 25.61 -11.06
CA THR A 834 27.07 24.96 -11.96
C THR A 834 28.25 24.43 -11.16
N LEU A 835 28.51 23.13 -11.20
CA LEU A 835 29.76 22.56 -10.67
C LEU A 835 30.78 22.47 -11.82
N GLU A 836 31.78 23.33 -11.79
CA GLU A 836 32.94 23.24 -12.69
C GLU A 836 33.95 22.20 -12.17
N PRO A 837 34.62 21.44 -13.06
CA PRO A 837 35.67 20.52 -12.65
C PRO A 837 36.82 21.28 -11.98
N SER A 838 37.25 20.79 -10.82
CA SER A 838 38.42 21.34 -10.12
C SER A 838 39.65 21.28 -11.05
N PRO A 839 40.49 22.32 -11.13
CA PRO A 839 41.62 22.42 -12.09
C PRO A 839 42.77 21.40 -11.90
N ASN A 840 42.57 20.32 -11.15
CA ASN A 840 43.55 19.25 -10.91
C ASN A 840 43.16 17.91 -11.55
N ALA A 841 42.44 17.91 -12.67
CA ALA A 841 41.96 16.70 -13.34
C ALA A 841 43.02 15.94 -14.17
N TYR A 842 44.27 16.37 -14.18
CA TYR A 842 45.39 15.67 -14.83
C TYR A 842 46.45 15.21 -13.83
N ALA A 843 46.07 14.32 -12.92
CA ALA A 843 47.03 13.49 -12.19
C ALA A 843 46.57 12.04 -12.26
N SER A 844 47.24 11.29 -13.14
CA SER A 844 47.01 9.88 -13.43
C SER A 844 46.99 9.00 -12.19
N SER A 845 46.12 8.00 -12.25
CA SER A 845 46.06 6.87 -11.34
C SER A 845 47.37 6.07 -11.36
N SER A 846 47.92 5.79 -10.17
CA SER A 846 48.58 4.52 -9.81
C SER A 846 49.47 4.74 -8.58
N ARG A 847 49.08 4.12 -7.46
CA ARG A 847 49.92 3.16 -6.74
C ARG A 847 49.13 2.56 -5.59
N ASN A 848 48.57 1.39 -5.86
CA ASN A 848 48.51 0.35 -4.83
C ASN A 848 49.96 0.01 -4.45
N ASN A 849 50.26 0.05 -3.15
CA ASN A 849 51.01 -1.05 -2.57
C ASN A 849 50.63 -1.24 -1.10
N HIS A 850 50.44 -2.52 -0.80
CA HIS A 850 50.05 -3.04 0.49
C HIS A 850 51.08 -2.72 1.57
N ARG A 851 50.60 -2.47 2.79
CA ARG A 851 51.13 -3.20 3.95
C ARG A 851 50.10 -3.28 5.07
N PHE A 852 49.86 -4.52 5.48
CA PHE A 852 49.11 -4.86 6.67
C PHE A 852 50.04 -4.75 7.89
N ASN A 853 49.58 -3.97 8.89
CA ASN A 853 49.87 -3.98 10.34
C ASN A 853 51.31 -3.79 10.88
N PRO A 854 51.53 -3.22 12.11
CA PRO A 854 50.64 -3.24 13.28
C PRO A 854 50.52 -1.90 14.07
N ILE A 855 49.61 -1.86 15.05
CA ILE A 855 49.61 -1.03 16.28
C ILE A 855 50.30 0.36 16.17
N ASN A 856 49.51 1.43 16.03
CA ASN A 856 49.75 2.68 16.78
C ASN A 856 48.53 3.61 16.70
N THR A 857 47.62 3.44 17.67
CA THR A 857 46.72 4.50 18.13
C THR A 857 47.51 5.47 18.99
N VAL A 858 48.06 6.56 18.45
CA VAL A 858 48.42 7.73 19.27
C VAL A 858 48.30 9.01 18.43
N ASN A 859 47.60 10.01 18.98
CA ASN A 859 47.49 11.41 18.55
C ASN A 859 46.42 11.80 17.50
N ARG A 860 45.18 11.36 17.70
CA ARG A 860 44.07 12.34 17.62
C ARG A 860 43.78 12.78 19.05
N PRO A 861 43.78 14.07 19.39
CA PRO A 861 43.40 14.48 20.73
C PRO A 861 42.03 13.88 21.04
N PRO A 862 41.84 13.22 22.19
CA PRO A 862 40.54 12.69 22.57
C PRO A 862 39.56 13.86 22.53
N ARG A 863 38.49 13.74 21.74
CA ARG A 863 37.39 14.69 21.80
C ARG A 863 36.88 14.65 23.23
N ILE A 864 37.14 15.73 23.98
CA ILE A 864 36.67 15.90 25.35
C ILE A 864 35.15 15.85 25.25
N ARG A 865 34.56 14.85 25.91
CA ARG A 865 33.11 14.68 25.93
C ARG A 865 32.51 15.77 26.81
N THR A 866 31.40 16.36 26.37
CA THR A 866 30.61 17.23 27.23
C THR A 866 30.02 16.39 28.38
N PRO A 867 30.33 16.69 29.66
CA PRO A 867 29.70 16.02 30.80
C PRO A 867 28.25 16.50 30.96
N LEU A 868 27.42 15.67 31.61
CA LEU A 868 26.07 16.10 32.01
C LEU A 868 26.17 17.35 32.89
N PRO A 869 25.27 18.34 32.69
CA PRO A 869 25.27 19.55 33.51
C PRO A 869 24.94 19.21 34.97
N ASP A 870 25.58 19.92 35.91
CA ASP A 870 25.32 19.78 37.34
C ASP A 870 23.91 20.29 37.72
N GLY A 871 23.40 21.30 37.01
CA GLY A 871 22.05 21.84 37.18
C GLY A 871 20.96 21.04 36.47
N GLN A 872 19.74 21.61 36.38
CA GLN A 872 18.64 21.00 35.63
C GLN A 872 19.02 20.85 34.16
N TYR A 873 18.73 19.68 33.59
CA TYR A 873 19.23 19.29 32.28
C TYR A 873 18.71 20.19 31.16
N VAL A 874 17.39 20.42 31.13
CA VAL A 874 16.72 21.16 30.05
C VAL A 874 17.09 22.64 30.09
N GLU A 875 17.09 23.24 31.29
CA GLU A 875 17.47 24.64 31.51
C GLU A 875 18.92 24.90 31.09
N SER A 876 19.86 24.05 31.53
CA SER A 876 21.29 24.19 31.26
C SER A 876 21.62 24.18 29.77
N LEU A 877 20.89 23.40 28.99
CA LEU A 877 21.07 23.30 27.54
C LEU A 877 20.14 24.24 26.76
N LYS A 878 19.24 24.95 27.44
CA LYS A 878 18.14 25.72 26.84
C LYS A 878 17.39 24.91 25.78
N GLY A 879 17.11 23.64 26.08
CA GLY A 879 16.43 22.71 25.17
C GLY A 879 17.21 22.36 23.88
N ARG A 880 18.53 22.54 23.83
CA ARG A 880 19.36 22.09 22.68
C ARG A 880 19.81 20.64 22.82
N LEU A 881 19.98 19.96 21.68
CA LEU A 881 20.50 18.59 21.67
C LEU A 881 22.03 18.56 21.84
N GLU A 882 22.51 18.02 22.96
CA GLU A 882 23.91 17.63 23.13
C GLU A 882 24.10 16.15 22.78
N VAL A 883 24.74 15.89 21.64
CA VAL A 883 24.90 14.55 21.07
C VAL A 883 25.73 13.64 21.98
N ASP A 884 26.69 14.20 22.72
CA ASP A 884 27.55 13.42 23.62
C ASP A 884 26.77 12.83 24.81
N HIS A 885 25.61 13.39 25.18
CA HIS A 885 24.73 12.87 26.23
C HIS A 885 23.86 11.68 25.78
N PHE A 886 23.75 11.39 24.48
CA PHE A 886 22.88 10.31 23.95
C PHE A 886 23.63 9.19 23.22
N LYS A 887 24.95 9.10 23.44
CA LYS A 887 25.77 7.95 23.02
C LYS A 887 25.38 6.69 23.80
N PRO A 888 25.69 5.47 23.30
CA PRO A 888 25.25 4.22 23.92
C PRO A 888 25.58 4.10 25.42
N ASP A 889 26.69 4.68 25.87
CA ASP A 889 27.18 4.62 27.25
C ASP A 889 26.66 5.76 28.15
N THR A 890 26.19 6.88 27.59
CA THR A 890 25.70 8.04 28.35
C THR A 890 24.18 8.21 28.30
N ARG A 891 23.53 7.65 27.28
CA ARG A 891 22.10 7.84 27.00
C ARG A 891 21.21 7.52 28.19
N GLN A 892 21.45 6.39 28.86
CA GLN A 892 20.57 5.95 29.93
C GLN A 892 20.63 6.91 31.12
N ALA A 893 21.84 7.34 31.52
CA ALA A 893 22.01 8.32 32.59
C ALA A 893 21.31 9.65 32.28
N THR A 894 21.34 10.09 31.01
CA THR A 894 20.62 11.30 30.57
C THR A 894 19.10 11.13 30.63
N LEU A 895 18.58 9.98 30.19
CA LEU A 895 17.15 9.67 30.28
C LEU A 895 16.67 9.58 31.73
N ASP A 896 17.50 9.03 32.62
CA ASP A 896 17.18 8.90 34.04
C ASP A 896 17.21 10.27 34.72
N LYS A 897 18.22 11.12 34.47
CA LYS A 897 18.28 12.50 34.98
C LYS A 897 17.06 13.32 34.55
N PHE A 898 16.71 13.29 33.26
CA PHE A 898 15.52 13.98 32.76
C PHE A 898 14.23 13.49 33.42
N ARG A 899 14.08 12.17 33.62
CA ARG A 899 12.89 11.61 34.27
C ARG A 899 12.76 12.06 35.72
N VAL A 900 13.85 11.99 36.49
CA VAL A 900 13.87 12.38 37.90
C VAL A 900 13.52 13.86 38.04
N GLU A 901 14.16 14.74 37.27
CA GLU A 901 13.89 16.19 37.31
C GLU A 901 12.44 16.53 36.92
N MET A 902 11.89 15.83 35.93
CA MET A 902 10.48 15.98 35.53
C MET A 902 9.52 15.55 36.64
N GLU A 903 9.78 14.41 37.30
CA GLU A 903 8.95 13.91 38.40
C GLU A 903 9.00 14.87 39.59
N GLU A 904 10.19 15.32 39.99
CA GLU A 904 10.39 16.32 41.04
C GLU A 904 9.66 17.64 40.72
N TYR A 905 9.71 18.10 39.48
CA TYR A 905 9.00 19.30 39.02
C TYR A 905 7.47 19.18 39.23
N TYR A 906 6.87 18.06 38.80
CA TYR A 906 5.44 17.86 38.98
C TYR A 906 5.04 17.63 40.43
N ASP A 907 5.89 17.02 41.25
CA ASP A 907 5.63 16.87 42.68
C ASP A 907 5.69 18.23 43.40
N ALA A 908 6.65 19.08 43.03
CA ALA A 908 6.70 20.47 43.54
C ALA A 908 5.44 21.27 43.16
N ILE A 909 4.88 21.09 41.96
CA ILE A 909 3.61 21.73 41.56
C ILE A 909 2.43 21.20 42.37
N LYS A 910 2.38 19.90 42.70
CA LYS A 910 1.32 19.34 43.54
C LYS A 910 1.34 19.92 44.96
N GLU A 911 2.53 20.20 45.50
CA GLU A 911 2.70 20.74 46.84
C GLU A 911 2.54 22.27 46.90
N GLY A 912 3.16 22.98 45.96
CA GLY A 912 3.24 24.45 45.92
C GLY A 912 2.14 25.13 45.09
N GLY A 913 1.38 24.37 44.31
CA GLY A 913 0.40 24.88 43.35
C GLY A 913 1.02 25.31 42.01
N LEU A 914 0.17 25.61 41.04
CA LEU A 914 0.59 26.13 39.73
C LEU A 914 0.99 27.62 39.83
N PRO A 915 1.86 28.10 38.90
CA PRO A 915 2.13 29.52 38.75
C PRO A 915 0.84 30.35 38.60
N PRO A 916 0.82 31.60 39.10
CA PRO A 916 -0.36 32.45 39.04
C PRO A 916 -0.75 32.72 37.58
N ARG A 917 -2.01 32.43 37.26
CA ARG A 917 -2.54 32.60 35.89
C ARG A 917 -2.71 34.08 35.54
N PRO A 918 -2.38 34.51 34.31
CA PRO A 918 -2.64 35.87 33.86
C PRO A 918 -4.15 36.13 33.78
N VAL A 919 -4.54 37.41 33.93
CA VAL A 919 -5.95 37.82 33.83
C VAL A 919 -6.41 37.65 32.39
N ILE A 920 -7.27 36.66 32.13
CA ILE A 920 -7.78 36.38 30.79
C ILE A 920 -8.62 37.56 30.27
N PRO A 921 -8.28 38.15 29.12
CA PRO A 921 -9.02 39.28 28.54
C PRO A 921 -10.51 38.98 28.39
N ASN A 922 -11.36 39.94 28.73
CA ASN A 922 -12.80 39.80 28.56
C ASN A 922 -13.22 40.18 27.13
N VAL A 923 -13.74 39.21 26.39
CA VAL A 923 -14.12 39.36 24.98
C VAL A 923 -15.58 38.90 24.83
N PRO A 924 -16.54 39.78 25.17
CA PRO A 924 -17.96 39.42 25.26
C PRO A 924 -18.63 39.25 23.89
N VAL A 925 -18.06 39.84 22.85
CA VAL A 925 -18.48 39.70 21.45
C VAL A 925 -17.31 39.19 20.61
N PRO A 926 -17.54 38.41 19.55
CA PRO A 926 -16.47 38.04 18.62
C PRO A 926 -15.79 39.29 18.06
N ILE A 927 -14.46 39.34 18.17
CA ILE A 927 -13.60 40.41 17.64
C ILE A 927 -12.70 39.83 16.55
N PRO A 928 -12.03 40.65 15.72
CA PRO A 928 -11.02 40.14 14.78
C PRO A 928 -9.89 39.39 15.51
N ALA A 929 -9.35 38.33 14.90
CA ALA A 929 -8.28 37.53 15.48
C ALA A 929 -7.05 38.36 15.89
N ALA A 930 -6.65 39.33 15.06
CA ALA A 930 -5.55 40.26 15.38
C ALA A 930 -5.78 41.05 16.68
N ALA A 931 -7.03 41.47 16.93
CA ALA A 931 -7.39 42.18 18.15
C ALA A 931 -7.35 41.26 19.37
N LEU A 932 -7.81 40.00 19.24
CA LEU A 932 -7.70 39.01 20.31
C LEU A 932 -6.24 38.75 20.68
N LEU A 933 -5.36 38.59 19.70
CA LEU A 933 -3.93 38.38 19.92
C LEU A 933 -3.29 39.58 20.62
N THR A 934 -3.70 40.79 20.24
CA THR A 934 -3.25 42.02 20.89
C THR A 934 -3.65 42.04 22.37
N GLU A 935 -4.89 41.72 22.70
CA GLU A 935 -5.35 41.68 24.09
C GLU A 935 -4.68 40.57 24.90
N ALA A 936 -4.48 39.39 24.30
CA ALA A 936 -3.77 38.28 24.96
C ALA A 936 -2.30 38.64 25.25
N LEU A 937 -1.59 39.22 24.28
CA LEU A 937 -0.18 39.62 24.43
C LEU A 937 0.02 40.89 25.28
N LYS A 938 -1.04 41.62 25.61
CA LYS A 938 -1.02 42.66 26.66
C LYS A 938 -1.13 42.05 28.05
N ALA A 939 -1.90 40.97 28.19
CA ALA A 939 -2.17 40.31 29.46
C ALA A 939 -1.08 39.30 29.87
N SER A 940 -0.33 38.72 28.92
CA SER A 940 0.78 37.82 29.18
C SER A 940 1.91 37.99 28.15
N ASN A 941 3.14 37.65 28.54
CA ASN A 941 4.28 37.55 27.62
C ASN A 941 4.21 36.28 26.74
N GLY A 942 3.42 35.28 27.14
CA GLY A 942 3.31 33.99 26.44
C GLY A 942 1.89 33.71 25.96
N VAL A 943 1.76 33.30 24.69
CA VAL A 943 0.51 32.78 24.13
C VAL A 943 0.73 31.38 23.57
N VAL A 944 -0.12 30.43 23.97
CA VAL A 944 -0.04 29.03 23.52
C VAL A 944 -1.24 28.74 22.63
N PHE A 945 -1.00 28.47 21.35
CA PHE A 945 -2.01 28.01 20.42
C PHE A 945 -2.17 26.50 20.51
N GLY A 946 -3.38 26.06 20.86
CA GLY A 946 -3.80 24.66 20.79
C GLY A 946 -4.47 24.39 19.46
N GLU A 947 -3.88 23.50 18.67
CA GLU A 947 -4.39 23.12 17.35
C GLU A 947 -4.80 21.65 17.25
N SER A 948 -5.67 21.37 16.28
CA SER A 948 -5.71 20.04 15.68
C SER A 948 -4.66 19.98 14.58
N HIS A 949 -3.72 19.03 14.66
CA HIS A 949 -2.69 18.87 13.63
C HIS A 949 -3.28 18.66 12.23
N SER A 950 -4.52 18.19 12.12
CA SER A 950 -5.25 17.99 10.86
C SER A 950 -5.89 19.26 10.26
N GLN A 951 -5.72 20.43 10.86
CA GLN A 951 -6.33 21.68 10.41
C GLN A 951 -5.29 22.72 9.97
N MET A 952 -5.61 23.51 8.95
CA MET A 952 -4.74 24.61 8.47
C MET A 952 -4.88 25.89 9.29
N ALA A 953 -5.90 25.97 10.14
CA ALA A 953 -6.30 27.15 10.90
C ALA A 953 -5.12 27.89 11.55
N SER A 954 -4.26 27.19 12.28
CA SER A 954 -3.16 27.79 13.04
C SER A 954 -2.05 28.37 12.15
N PHE A 955 -1.70 27.71 11.05
CA PHE A 955 -0.68 28.19 10.12
C PHE A 955 -1.16 29.44 9.39
N LYS A 956 -2.42 29.46 8.95
CA LYS A 956 -3.06 30.65 8.38
C LYS A 956 -3.13 31.78 9.39
N LEU A 957 -3.59 31.50 10.61
CA LEU A 957 -3.66 32.47 11.69
C LEU A 957 -2.30 33.13 11.95
N LEU A 958 -1.25 32.31 12.16
CA LEU A 958 0.10 32.80 12.41
C LEU A 958 0.61 33.63 11.24
N TYR A 959 0.45 33.14 10.01
CA TYR A 959 0.93 33.83 8.81
C TYR A 959 0.24 35.17 8.59
N ASP A 960 -1.08 35.22 8.72
CA ASP A 960 -1.85 36.44 8.55
C ASP A 960 -1.54 37.47 9.64
N ASN A 961 -1.10 37.02 10.82
CA ASN A 961 -0.86 37.86 11.99
C ASN A 961 0.61 38.05 12.36
N VAL A 962 1.58 37.65 11.52
CA VAL A 962 3.02 37.91 11.80
C VAL A 962 3.28 39.40 12.06
N GLY A 963 2.63 40.28 11.31
CA GLY A 963 2.72 41.73 11.54
C GLY A 963 2.19 42.14 12.93
N THR A 964 1.06 41.58 13.35
CA THR A 964 0.48 41.77 14.69
C THR A 964 1.44 41.27 15.76
N LEU A 965 1.97 40.05 15.63
CA LEU A 965 2.93 39.45 16.58
C LEU A 965 4.18 40.35 16.74
N LYS A 966 4.76 40.80 15.61
CA LYS A 966 5.89 41.74 15.62
C LYS A 966 5.54 43.04 16.33
N SER A 967 4.38 43.62 16.04
CA SER A 967 3.93 44.89 16.65
C SER A 967 3.71 44.78 18.17
N GLN A 968 3.33 43.59 18.65
CA GLN A 968 3.15 43.31 20.07
C GLN A 968 4.45 42.94 20.79
N GLY A 969 5.57 42.88 20.06
CA GLY A 969 6.90 42.62 20.62
C GLY A 969 7.29 41.15 20.70
N VAL A 970 6.59 40.25 19.99
CA VAL A 970 6.94 38.83 19.94
C VAL A 970 8.29 38.65 19.24
N LYS A 971 9.21 37.92 19.87
CA LYS A 971 10.54 37.61 19.36
C LYS A 971 10.74 36.15 18.99
N LYS A 972 9.94 35.25 19.58
CA LYS A 972 10.12 33.80 19.44
C LYS A 972 8.80 33.10 19.19
N VAL A 973 8.83 32.11 18.31
CA VAL A 973 7.74 31.18 18.05
C VAL A 973 8.24 29.76 18.23
N TYR A 974 7.53 28.94 19.00
CA TYR A 974 7.94 27.59 19.38
C TYR A 974 6.97 26.54 18.84
N PHE A 975 7.45 25.52 18.13
CA PHE A 975 6.58 24.51 17.49
C PHE A 975 6.76 23.11 18.10
N GLU A 976 5.66 22.49 18.53
CA GLU A 976 5.59 21.03 18.69
C GLU A 976 5.81 20.38 17.31
N GLY A 977 6.52 19.24 17.26
CA GLY A 977 6.82 18.59 15.98
C GLY A 977 7.89 19.31 15.16
N TYR A 978 8.63 20.25 15.75
CA TYR A 978 9.92 20.76 15.26
C TYR A 978 11.00 20.33 16.25
N ILE A 979 12.01 19.58 15.80
CA ILE A 979 13.02 18.94 16.66
C ILE A 979 14.42 19.41 16.35
N ASP A 980 15.25 19.57 17.38
CA ASP A 980 16.69 19.78 17.19
C ASP A 980 17.41 18.46 16.84
N MET A 981 18.32 18.51 15.87
CA MET A 981 19.05 17.36 15.35
C MET A 981 20.51 17.74 15.05
N PRO A 982 21.43 16.76 14.96
CA PRO A 982 22.78 17.05 14.48
C PRO A 982 22.72 17.63 13.06
N GLY A 983 23.08 18.92 12.93
CA GLY A 983 22.96 19.68 11.67
C GLY A 983 21.80 20.69 11.63
N GLY A 984 21.10 20.93 12.75
CA GLY A 984 20.07 21.97 12.90
C GLY A 984 18.65 21.43 13.04
N ALA A 985 17.71 22.33 13.37
CA ALA A 985 16.32 21.98 13.63
C ALA A 985 15.58 21.49 12.37
N LYS A 986 14.82 20.39 12.52
CA LYS A 986 14.11 19.69 11.44
C LYS A 986 12.63 19.54 11.75
N ASP A 987 11.84 19.58 10.68
CA ASP A 987 10.42 19.24 10.73
C ASP A 987 10.24 17.76 11.07
N ASP A 988 9.48 17.52 12.14
CA ASP A 988 9.04 16.21 12.62
C ASP A 988 7.52 16.05 12.52
N GLY A 989 6.95 16.59 11.45
CA GLY A 989 5.55 16.41 11.09
C GLY A 989 4.65 17.62 11.35
N ILE A 990 5.15 18.71 11.95
CA ILE A 990 4.36 19.94 12.11
C ILE A 990 4.09 20.64 10.79
N GLY A 991 4.97 20.45 9.79
CA GLY A 991 4.72 20.88 8.43
C GLY A 991 3.69 20.03 7.69
N MET A 992 3.09 19.02 8.34
CA MET A 992 2.09 18.11 7.75
C MET A 992 0.71 18.25 8.43
N LEU A 993 -0.36 17.90 7.74
CA LEU A 993 -1.71 17.86 8.29
C LEU A 993 -1.97 16.51 8.98
N GLY A 994 -1.83 16.45 10.30
CA GLY A 994 -2.01 15.23 11.07
C GLY A 994 -1.06 14.11 10.64
N LYS A 995 -1.55 12.87 10.57
CA LYS A 995 -0.77 11.69 10.12
C LYS A 995 -1.04 11.32 8.67
N SER A 996 -1.73 12.17 7.91
CA SER A 996 -2.15 11.89 6.53
C SER A 996 -0.99 11.88 5.55
N GLY A 997 0.10 12.58 5.90
CA GLY A 997 1.26 12.70 5.04
C GLY A 997 1.13 13.80 4.01
N VAL A 998 0.20 14.76 4.15
CA VAL A 998 0.23 15.96 3.29
C VAL A 998 0.77 17.18 3.96
N PRO A 999 1.54 17.98 3.21
CA PRO A 999 2.11 19.20 3.74
C PRO A 999 1.01 20.22 4.01
N ARG A 1000 1.19 20.97 5.09
CA ARG A 1000 0.56 22.28 5.25
C ARG A 1000 1.02 23.17 4.11
N THR A 1001 0.07 23.73 3.39
CA THR A 1001 0.30 24.60 2.24
C THR A 1001 -0.52 25.87 2.41
N ASN A 1002 0.01 27.01 1.97
CA ASN A 1002 -0.64 28.33 2.11
C ASN A 1002 -1.04 28.72 3.56
N PRO A 1003 -0.05 28.89 4.46
CA PRO A 1003 1.40 28.77 4.22
C PRO A 1003 1.95 27.36 4.48
N SER A 1004 3.11 27.05 3.92
CA SER A 1004 3.95 25.94 4.39
C SER A 1004 4.79 26.32 5.60
N LEU A 1005 5.38 25.33 6.29
CA LEU A 1005 6.30 25.57 7.40
C LEU A 1005 7.47 26.46 6.97
N ALA A 1006 8.02 26.23 5.77
CA ALA A 1006 9.10 27.03 5.21
C ALA A 1006 8.66 28.48 4.94
N GLN A 1007 7.47 28.69 4.37
CA GLN A 1007 6.94 30.04 4.12
C GLN A 1007 6.63 30.79 5.43
N LEU A 1008 6.05 30.09 6.42
CA LEU A 1008 5.77 30.66 7.72
C LEU A 1008 7.07 31.00 8.45
N LYS A 1009 8.05 30.10 8.47
CA LYS A 1009 9.39 30.33 9.02
C LYS A 1009 10.05 31.54 8.38
N GLN A 1010 10.10 31.60 7.04
CA GLN A 1010 10.66 32.73 6.32
C GLN A 1010 9.95 34.04 6.68
N LYS A 1011 8.61 34.06 6.75
CA LYS A 1011 7.85 35.26 7.11
C LYS A 1011 8.11 35.71 8.54
N LEU A 1012 8.23 34.77 9.49
CA LEU A 1012 8.61 35.04 10.88
C LEU A 1012 10.02 35.64 10.95
N GLU A 1013 11.00 35.01 10.30
CA GLU A 1013 12.42 35.42 10.33
C GLU A 1013 12.63 36.80 9.69
N VAL A 1014 12.01 37.07 8.54
CA VAL A 1014 12.02 38.41 7.90
C VAL A 1014 11.41 39.48 8.81
N ASN A 1015 10.53 39.08 9.73
CA ASN A 1015 9.93 39.97 10.72
C ASN A 1015 10.69 40.01 12.06
N GLY A 1016 11.84 39.36 12.15
CA GLY A 1016 12.67 39.32 13.36
C GLY A 1016 12.07 38.44 14.46
N ILE A 1017 11.32 37.40 14.07
CA ILE A 1017 10.74 36.39 14.97
C ILE A 1017 11.42 35.05 14.69
N GLU A 1018 12.11 34.50 15.68
CA GLU A 1018 12.85 33.24 15.57
C GLU A 1018 11.93 32.03 15.77
N LEU A 1019 12.03 31.01 14.90
CA LEU A 1019 11.32 29.74 15.05
C LEU A 1019 12.21 28.72 15.78
N LEU A 1020 11.75 28.23 16.94
CA LEU A 1020 12.51 27.33 17.82
C LEU A 1020 11.79 25.98 18.03
N PRO A 1021 12.54 24.87 18.17
CA PRO A 1021 11.98 23.57 18.50
C PRO A 1021 11.61 23.46 19.99
N ILE A 1022 10.51 22.76 20.30
CA ILE A 1022 10.14 22.37 21.68
C ILE A 1022 9.86 20.87 21.81
N ASP A 1023 10.27 20.07 20.81
CA ASP A 1023 10.38 18.62 20.94
C ASP A 1023 11.84 18.16 20.91
N HIS A 1024 12.14 17.08 21.62
CA HIS A 1024 13.46 16.47 21.68
C HIS A 1024 13.42 15.04 21.15
N TYR A 1025 14.34 14.71 20.24
CA TYR A 1025 14.42 13.40 19.57
C TYR A 1025 14.45 12.21 20.56
N TYR A 1026 15.27 12.34 21.61
CA TYR A 1026 15.43 11.31 22.64
C TYR A 1026 14.43 11.42 23.80
N LEU A 1027 14.27 12.60 24.41
CA LEU A 1027 13.56 12.79 25.68
C LEU A 1027 12.03 12.82 25.56
N THR A 1028 11.48 13.44 24.52
CA THR A 1028 10.03 13.64 24.40
C THR A 1028 9.44 12.77 23.28
N ARG A 1029 10.13 12.62 22.13
CA ARG A 1029 9.64 11.86 20.97
C ARG A 1029 10.06 10.39 20.99
N HIS A 1030 11.05 10.03 21.81
CA HIS A 1030 11.60 8.67 21.96
C HIS A 1030 11.91 7.95 20.64
N LYS A 1031 12.28 8.68 19.59
CA LYS A 1031 12.47 8.12 18.24
C LYS A 1031 13.61 7.10 18.13
N HIS A 1032 14.48 7.08 19.12
CA HIS A 1032 15.56 6.11 19.25
C HIS A 1032 15.05 4.72 19.67
N ASP A 1033 13.91 4.64 20.35
CA ASP A 1033 13.31 3.41 20.85
C ASP A 1033 12.18 2.94 19.92
N LYS A 1034 12.52 2.03 19.01
CA LYS A 1034 11.56 1.45 18.05
C LYS A 1034 10.61 0.42 18.68
N SER A 1035 10.81 0.06 19.96
CA SER A 1035 9.94 -0.88 20.68
C SER A 1035 8.72 -0.19 21.31
N ARG A 1036 8.78 1.13 21.49
CA ARG A 1036 7.71 1.92 22.10
C ARG A 1036 6.52 2.05 21.14
N SER A 1037 5.32 1.79 21.63
CA SER A 1037 4.09 1.95 20.85
C SER A 1037 3.85 3.44 20.55
N THR A 1038 3.23 3.72 19.39
CA THR A 1038 2.88 5.10 19.02
C THR A 1038 1.86 5.66 20.02
N THR A 1039 2.15 6.84 20.60
CA THR A 1039 1.20 7.54 21.46
C THR A 1039 -0.10 7.86 20.71
N GLN A 1040 -1.22 7.54 21.34
CA GLN A 1040 -2.58 7.89 20.88
C GLN A 1040 -3.34 8.52 22.05
N SER A 1041 -4.38 9.30 21.75
CA SER A 1041 -5.25 9.88 22.79
C SER A 1041 -5.77 8.77 23.70
N GLY A 1042 -5.55 8.86 25.01
CA GLY A 1042 -5.95 7.86 26.01
C GLY A 1042 -5.08 6.60 26.09
N VAL A 1043 -4.03 6.46 25.27
CA VAL A 1043 -3.08 5.32 25.29
C VAL A 1043 -1.65 5.86 25.31
N ASN A 1044 -0.99 5.75 26.47
CA ASN A 1044 0.33 6.35 26.75
C ASN A 1044 0.37 7.89 26.59
N SER A 1045 -0.80 8.55 26.56
CA SER A 1045 -0.95 9.99 26.41
C SER A 1045 -0.45 10.76 27.63
N GLU A 1046 -0.82 10.35 28.85
CA GLU A 1046 -0.39 11.01 30.09
C GLU A 1046 1.14 11.13 30.21
N GLN A 1047 1.88 10.07 29.90
CA GLN A 1047 3.35 10.10 29.96
C GLN A 1047 3.92 11.08 28.93
N ARG A 1048 3.38 11.09 27.70
CA ARG A 1048 3.80 12.05 26.67
C ARG A 1048 3.43 13.48 27.07
N LEU A 1049 2.28 13.70 27.71
CA LEU A 1049 1.88 15.00 28.24
C LEU A 1049 2.89 15.49 29.28
N LYS A 1050 3.29 14.64 30.24
CA LYS A 1050 4.30 14.98 31.26
C LYS A 1050 5.66 15.29 30.64
N GLU A 1051 6.18 14.37 29.82
CA GLU A 1051 7.51 14.51 29.21
C GLU A 1051 7.58 15.74 28.29
N PHE A 1052 6.57 15.99 27.45
CA PHE A 1052 6.55 17.13 26.55
C PHE A 1052 6.29 18.46 27.28
N ASN A 1053 5.27 18.55 28.12
CA ASN A 1053 4.88 19.82 28.74
C ASN A 1053 5.99 20.34 29.66
N TYR A 1054 6.63 19.46 30.45
CA TYR A 1054 7.80 19.81 31.25
C TYR A 1054 8.96 20.31 30.38
N TYR A 1055 9.37 19.51 29.39
CA TYR A 1055 10.49 19.88 28.51
C TYR A 1055 10.23 21.21 27.77
N ALA A 1056 9.03 21.40 27.22
CA ALA A 1056 8.66 22.59 26.48
C ALA A 1056 8.59 23.82 27.39
N ALA A 1057 8.03 23.71 28.60
CA ALA A 1057 7.97 24.80 29.55
C ALA A 1057 9.38 25.27 29.96
N GLU A 1058 10.23 24.34 30.40
CA GLU A 1058 11.62 24.64 30.78
C GLU A 1058 12.42 25.23 29.61
N THR A 1059 12.24 24.68 28.39
CA THR A 1059 12.88 25.21 27.19
C THR A 1059 12.44 26.64 26.90
N ILE A 1060 11.15 26.95 27.02
CA ILE A 1060 10.62 28.29 26.77
C ILE A 1060 11.10 29.27 27.84
N LEU A 1061 11.02 28.91 29.13
CA LEU A 1061 11.45 29.77 30.23
C LEU A 1061 12.95 30.08 30.15
N ALA A 1062 13.78 29.06 29.88
CA ALA A 1062 15.24 29.23 29.75
C ALA A 1062 15.67 30.04 28.51
N ASN A 1063 14.86 30.04 27.44
CA ASN A 1063 15.18 30.73 26.20
C ASN A 1063 14.55 32.12 26.08
N SER A 1064 13.33 32.32 26.55
CA SER A 1064 12.56 33.54 26.31
C SER A 1064 12.87 34.65 27.31
N GLY A 1065 13.20 34.30 28.56
CA GLY A 1065 13.43 35.30 29.62
C GLY A 1065 12.22 36.24 29.74
N THR A 1066 12.43 37.54 29.49
CA THR A 1066 11.36 38.55 29.52
C THR A 1066 10.79 38.87 28.13
N GLU A 1067 11.23 38.21 27.07
CA GLU A 1067 10.75 38.44 25.71
C GLU A 1067 9.35 37.83 25.54
N LYS A 1068 8.52 38.45 24.68
CA LYS A 1068 7.23 37.86 24.33
C LYS A 1068 7.40 36.74 23.32
N TRP A 1069 6.61 35.70 23.48
CA TRP A 1069 6.69 34.50 22.67
C TRP A 1069 5.31 33.90 22.40
N VAL A 1070 5.29 33.04 21.38
CA VAL A 1070 4.11 32.24 21.03
C VAL A 1070 4.53 30.78 20.88
N ALA A 1071 3.71 29.84 21.33
CA ALA A 1071 3.90 28.42 21.06
C ALA A 1071 2.73 27.86 20.24
N LEU A 1072 3.01 26.93 19.33
CA LEU A 1072 2.01 26.14 18.61
C LEU A 1072 2.16 24.67 18.99
N VAL A 1073 1.12 24.12 19.62
CA VAL A 1073 1.11 22.77 20.16
C VAL A 1073 -0.24 22.10 19.86
N GLY A 1074 -0.28 20.76 19.92
CA GLY A 1074 -1.54 20.03 19.90
C GLY A 1074 -2.44 20.45 21.07
N SER A 1075 -3.76 20.48 20.86
CA SER A 1075 -4.72 20.98 21.85
C SER A 1075 -4.61 20.40 23.27
N ALA A 1076 -4.13 19.16 23.41
CA ALA A 1076 -3.94 18.51 24.71
C ALA A 1076 -2.73 19.05 25.51
N HIS A 1077 -1.77 19.69 24.84
CA HIS A 1077 -0.59 20.28 25.46
C HIS A 1077 -0.79 21.77 25.85
N MET A 1078 -1.89 22.40 25.40
CA MET A 1078 -2.13 23.84 25.58
C MET A 1078 -2.53 24.22 27.01
N ASN A 1079 -3.60 23.61 27.53
CA ASN A 1079 -4.12 23.78 28.90
C ASN A 1079 -4.15 22.40 29.59
N THR A 1080 -4.53 22.34 30.88
CA THR A 1080 -4.61 21.07 31.62
C THR A 1080 -5.46 20.04 30.87
N SER A 1081 -4.89 18.86 30.63
CA SER A 1081 -5.55 17.70 30.03
C SER A 1081 -5.08 16.42 30.72
N GLU A 1082 -5.97 15.46 30.93
CA GLU A 1082 -5.68 14.21 31.64
C GLU A 1082 -5.02 14.43 33.03
N GLY A 1083 -5.34 15.55 33.70
CA GLY A 1083 -4.77 15.92 34.99
C GLY A 1083 -3.30 16.40 34.93
N VAL A 1084 -2.74 16.57 33.73
CA VAL A 1084 -1.39 17.12 33.52
C VAL A 1084 -1.50 18.58 33.11
N PRO A 1085 -0.91 19.52 33.87
CA PRO A 1085 -0.89 20.94 33.52
C PRO A 1085 -0.31 21.19 32.12
N GLY A 1086 -0.99 22.03 31.35
CA GLY A 1086 -0.61 22.41 30.00
C GLY A 1086 0.40 23.55 29.98
N LEU A 1087 0.98 23.81 28.82
CA LEU A 1087 2.04 24.79 28.65
C LEU A 1087 1.61 26.21 29.06
N ALA A 1088 0.35 26.59 28.83
CA ALA A 1088 -0.17 27.90 29.24
C ALA A 1088 -0.19 28.06 30.78
N GLU A 1089 -0.43 27.00 31.54
CA GLU A 1089 -0.40 27.06 33.00
C GLU A 1089 1.02 27.03 33.54
N LEU A 1090 1.88 26.20 32.95
CA LEU A 1090 3.28 26.04 33.37
C LEU A 1090 4.16 27.28 33.09
N THR A 1091 3.75 28.15 32.17
CA THR A 1091 4.56 29.30 31.71
C THR A 1091 3.90 30.66 31.92
N GLU A 1092 2.87 30.73 32.77
CA GLU A 1092 2.08 31.97 33.00
C GLU A 1092 1.49 32.58 31.70
N GLY A 1093 1.20 31.70 30.74
CA GLY A 1093 0.68 32.04 29.41
C GLY A 1093 -0.84 31.99 29.31
N ILE A 1094 -1.34 32.39 28.13
CA ILE A 1094 -2.77 32.27 27.77
C ILE A 1094 -2.93 31.21 26.68
N GLY A 1095 -3.82 30.24 26.91
CA GLY A 1095 -4.18 29.21 25.94
C GLY A 1095 -5.26 29.71 24.97
N ILE A 1096 -4.99 29.65 23.66
CA ILE A 1096 -5.94 30.01 22.61
C ILE A 1096 -6.16 28.81 21.69
N GLY A 1097 -7.36 28.22 21.75
CA GLY A 1097 -7.74 27.15 20.83
C GLY A 1097 -8.00 27.70 19.42
N VAL A 1098 -7.40 27.10 18.40
CA VAL A 1098 -7.51 27.56 17.00
C VAL A 1098 -8.19 26.49 16.15
N PHE A 1099 -9.29 26.86 15.50
CA PHE A 1099 -10.16 25.90 14.80
C PHE A 1099 -10.59 26.40 13.42
N ASP A 1100 -10.71 25.49 12.46
CA ASP A 1100 -11.34 25.77 11.18
C ASP A 1100 -12.87 25.95 11.33
N ASN A 1101 -13.44 26.93 10.64
CA ASN A 1101 -14.89 27.13 10.57
C ASN A 1101 -15.34 27.50 9.14
N LYS A 1102 -15.91 26.51 8.44
CA LYS A 1102 -16.36 26.61 7.03
C LYS A 1102 -17.53 27.57 6.82
N ASN A 1103 -18.28 27.90 7.88
CA ASN A 1103 -19.49 28.71 7.78
C ASN A 1103 -19.22 30.22 7.84
N MET A 1104 -17.95 30.64 7.83
CA MET A 1104 -17.54 32.03 7.98
C MET A 1104 -17.44 32.77 6.64
N THR A 1105 -18.04 33.95 6.56
CA THR A 1105 -18.18 34.69 5.31
C THR A 1105 -16.93 35.50 4.97
N TYR A 1106 -16.35 36.34 5.85
CA TYR A 1106 -15.23 37.24 5.43
C TYR A 1106 -14.08 37.58 6.42
N SER A 1107 -13.99 37.08 7.67
CA SER A 1107 -12.81 37.37 8.54
C SER A 1107 -12.59 36.37 9.68
N ASN A 1108 -11.33 36.13 10.10
CA ASN A 1108 -10.99 35.30 11.27
C ASN A 1108 -11.44 36.00 12.57
N ILE A 1109 -12.19 35.29 13.41
CA ILE A 1109 -12.78 35.87 14.64
C ILE A 1109 -12.23 35.20 15.90
N GLY A 1110 -12.05 36.00 16.94
CA GLY A 1110 -11.62 35.62 18.27
C GLY A 1110 -12.70 35.92 19.30
N LEU A 1111 -12.86 35.04 20.29
CA LEU A 1111 -13.86 35.19 21.34
C LEU A 1111 -13.40 34.50 22.62
N LYS A 1112 -13.99 34.88 23.75
CA LYS A 1112 -13.85 34.12 25.00
C LYS A 1112 -14.62 32.80 24.88
N ALA A 1113 -14.03 31.71 25.37
CA ALA A 1113 -14.70 30.41 25.40
C ALA A 1113 -16.04 30.51 26.16
N LYS A 1114 -17.13 30.01 25.56
CA LYS A 1114 -18.42 29.83 26.26
C LYS A 1114 -18.48 28.41 26.84
N ASN A 1115 -18.93 28.31 28.10
CA ASN A 1115 -19.01 27.08 28.87
C ASN A 1115 -19.87 25.98 28.21
N PRO A 1116 -19.62 24.69 28.53
CA PRO A 1116 -18.56 24.22 29.43
C PRO A 1116 -17.24 23.95 28.71
N ALA A 1117 -16.12 24.26 29.37
CA ALA A 1117 -14.80 23.80 28.95
C ALA A 1117 -14.71 22.27 29.08
N PRO A 1118 -13.86 21.60 28.28
CA PRO A 1118 -13.59 20.17 28.46
C PRO A 1118 -13.12 19.85 29.89
N ASP A 1119 -13.44 18.65 30.40
CA ASP A 1119 -13.01 18.22 31.73
C ASP A 1119 -11.48 18.08 31.76
N PRO A 1120 -10.76 18.88 32.59
CA PRO A 1120 -9.29 18.87 32.61
C PRO A 1120 -8.69 17.54 33.08
N ASN A 1121 -9.48 16.68 33.74
CA ASN A 1121 -9.02 15.37 34.21
C ASN A 1121 -9.26 14.24 33.20
N ARG A 1122 -9.82 14.54 32.02
CA ARG A 1122 -10.12 13.55 30.99
C ARG A 1122 -9.34 13.83 29.70
N THR A 1123 -9.23 12.79 28.89
CA THR A 1123 -8.72 12.90 27.53
C THR A 1123 -9.68 13.73 26.66
N LEU A 1124 -9.13 14.70 25.93
CA LEU A 1124 -9.88 15.49 24.95
C LEU A 1124 -10.50 14.60 23.87
N GLN A 1125 -11.79 14.82 23.60
CA GLN A 1125 -12.56 14.15 22.56
C GLN A 1125 -12.49 14.94 21.24
N PRO A 1126 -12.75 14.31 20.07
CA PRO A 1126 -12.64 14.98 18.77
C PRO A 1126 -13.50 16.25 18.58
N ASN A 1127 -14.59 16.39 19.34
CA ASN A 1127 -15.49 17.53 19.28
C ASN A 1127 -15.24 18.56 20.40
N ASP A 1128 -14.25 18.34 21.26
CA ASP A 1128 -13.91 19.26 22.32
C ASP A 1128 -13.23 20.51 21.76
N ILE A 1129 -13.60 21.67 22.32
CA ILE A 1129 -13.10 22.98 21.89
C ILE A 1129 -12.37 23.63 23.09
N PRO A 1130 -11.14 23.18 23.43
CA PRO A 1130 -10.39 23.69 24.57
C PRO A 1130 -9.85 25.12 24.34
N GLY A 1131 -9.33 25.74 25.41
CA GLY A 1131 -8.69 27.07 25.38
C GLY A 1131 -9.36 28.09 26.30
N ASP A 1132 -8.55 29.00 26.87
CA ASP A 1132 -9.03 30.16 27.63
C ASP A 1132 -9.77 31.15 26.71
N LEU A 1133 -9.23 31.30 25.50
CA LEU A 1133 -9.80 32.02 24.37
C LEU A 1133 -9.87 31.10 23.15
N ARG A 1134 -10.64 31.49 22.13
CA ARG A 1134 -10.80 30.71 20.89
C ARG A 1134 -10.69 31.61 19.68
N ILE A 1135 -10.04 31.11 18.62
CA ILE A 1135 -10.02 31.72 17.30
C ILE A 1135 -10.58 30.74 16.27
N TYR A 1136 -11.54 31.22 15.49
CA TYR A 1136 -12.06 30.50 14.33
C TYR A 1136 -11.49 31.11 13.06
N VAL A 1137 -10.89 30.26 12.23
CA VAL A 1137 -10.24 30.61 10.98
C VAL A 1137 -11.05 30.06 9.83
N LYS A 1138 -11.17 30.83 8.75
CA LYS A 1138 -11.79 30.33 7.53
C LYS A 1138 -10.83 29.33 6.87
N PRO A 1139 -11.23 28.06 6.68
CA PRO A 1139 -10.36 27.01 6.15
C PRO A 1139 -9.91 27.25 4.71
#